data_AF-A0A412CEJ2-F1
#
_entry.id   AF-A0A412CEJ2-F1
#
_cell.length_a   1.000
_cell.length_b   1.000
_cell.length_c   1.000
_cell.angle_alpha   90.00
_cell.angle_beta   90.00
_cell.angle_gamma   90.00
#
_symmetry.space_group_name_H-M   'P 1'
#
loop_
_entity.id
_entity.type
_entity.pdbx_description
1 polymer ?
#
loop_
_entity_poly.entity_id
_entity_poly.type
_entity_poly.pdbx_seq_one_letter_code
_entity_poly.pdbx_strand_id
1 'polypeptide(L)'
;MGKIIIEPYLLALQENSVVIAWEVNQNSNYSLKYKKIGAKTYKTAKLQQLCIDNGNSNILYFAQLIKLEINNMYQYNIYEGKTIIHKNTFSTAKNSEKLKILTVGDTHSFELHEDIQKSIEKHQPNFILHSGDISFATGDQREQYEKNWFKLISQSLQQFPVYYTPGNHDNGKYFDYYFIKPIQNYVNHARRGNSYSINFNNTHFVFVDSNPWGLYEMNAINSDAQVDDTIQEFIDTTMEWLEVDLQSEIAQNSKWKILILHHPYTDVLNNKYISSIVDKYGIDLIISGHIHYYTKAITSNKNNQQSIYVSQGTLQKYYAEIEHITDKRLLEEFPEVVSIGKNNFGLLYIDKDIIQYDIYGYNELGEEKLIDTIKISHDLKELEISNVLVEHVDNIGTLKISGEIYNPNLSVAKAQFDLYDNGEKKNIALFGLYSLRHNILLDPHARSSFIAYYIASKAGEHLIEIANKEFNCIVFEHAQVEYMNFRCKKLVMQQGVYIHASIDIKNSIDREIYTNIPLFVNQHMIETKNIFLNPYQQYNIEFIYKVKETGKYHISIGSTNSKVVTIYGSIKLIPHVKDMSGNRHYGLIHGCPRLEKYKNNYQLCLDNDTDYIEIPAAKDLIANKGFTTIVSANIQRLANENEMGHNPLMVRGKSVGWGATYLFRMVVERSGILRWGICHDITEKNWRGGKIKLHKMARYALSFDKEHGGASYVDGIPVAYVEGISKESILRQWDDQPIFIGYSYIGHIIPELGRPKYYTHLNAKISEVKFYLDSLTEMELKSKSEKKDISTKRLAIDYDFSEILTIGSHTTEWKYLEGKCNNLKCNKKTLQFQQLMVNANIPFNASIVLTIEVSDNMVHLIDKKKVILKDGVNYIDLSDIIPAKHIRLNAKFAGIINEQGTFAPEIFEYNVSVTDGTYFSYFYWGTYADWARGKFTGAVHIPPEDRLAQYPEYTDIIHG
;
A
#
# COMPACT_ATOMS: atom_id res chain seq x y z
N MET A 1 -34.80 -25.78 20.58
CA MET A 1 -34.09 -26.18 19.36
C MET A 1 -32.92 -25.25 19.22
N GLY A 2 -31.70 -25.77 19.14
CA GLY A 2 -30.55 -24.93 18.81
C GLY A 2 -30.74 -24.34 17.42
N LYS A 3 -30.44 -23.05 17.26
CA LYS A 3 -30.59 -22.34 16.00
C LYS A 3 -29.31 -22.54 15.18
N ILE A 4 -29.44 -23.04 13.95
CA ILE A 4 -28.36 -23.02 12.96
C ILE A 4 -28.05 -21.55 12.63
N ILE A 5 -26.80 -21.14 12.83
CA ILE A 5 -26.34 -19.78 12.53
C ILE A 5 -25.69 -19.73 11.15
N ILE A 6 -24.84 -20.72 10.86
CA ILE A 6 -24.26 -20.97 9.54
C ILE A 6 -24.87 -22.26 9.03
N GLU A 7 -25.63 -22.15 7.95
CA GLU A 7 -26.20 -23.29 7.23
C GLU A 7 -25.10 -24.25 6.75
N PRO A 8 -25.41 -25.52 6.53
CA PRO A 8 -24.39 -26.49 6.16
C PRO A 8 -23.64 -26.11 4.90
N TYR A 9 -22.33 -26.30 4.89
CA TYR A 9 -21.49 -26.04 3.74
C TYR A 9 -20.54 -27.20 3.49
N LEU A 10 -20.16 -27.36 2.23
CA LEU A 10 -19.36 -28.49 1.75
C LEU A 10 -17.89 -28.09 1.56
N LEU A 11 -17.00 -28.95 2.03
CA LEU A 11 -15.54 -28.77 1.94
C LEU A 11 -14.87 -30.08 1.48
N ALA A 12 -13.63 -29.98 1.02
CA ALA A 12 -12.73 -31.11 0.79
C ALA A 12 -13.37 -32.29 0.00
N LEU A 13 -13.99 -31.98 -1.14
CA LEU A 13 -14.51 -33.00 -2.06
C LEU A 13 -13.38 -33.85 -2.69
N GLN A 14 -13.32 -35.12 -2.30
CA GLN A 14 -12.46 -36.09 -2.97
C GLN A 14 -13.31 -37.02 -3.82
N GLU A 15 -12.68 -37.92 -4.58
CA GLU A 15 -13.39 -38.87 -5.46
C GLU A 15 -14.47 -39.67 -4.71
N ASN A 16 -14.22 -40.04 -3.46
CA ASN A 16 -15.10 -40.89 -2.65
C ASN A 16 -15.49 -40.29 -1.29
N SER A 17 -15.22 -39.00 -1.06
CA SER A 17 -15.50 -38.35 0.23
C SER A 17 -15.85 -36.87 0.11
N VAL A 18 -16.55 -36.33 1.11
CA VAL A 18 -16.80 -34.89 1.26
C VAL A 18 -16.92 -34.55 2.74
N VAL A 19 -16.53 -33.35 3.14
CA VAL A 19 -16.76 -32.83 4.49
C VAL A 19 -17.98 -31.91 4.48
N ILE A 20 -18.87 -32.11 5.46
CA ILE A 20 -20.00 -31.20 5.70
C ILE A 20 -19.79 -30.53 7.06
N ALA A 21 -19.87 -29.21 7.11
CA ALA A 21 -19.74 -28.42 8.32
C ALA A 21 -20.94 -27.47 8.51
N TRP A 22 -21.32 -27.14 9.73
CA TRP A 22 -22.38 -26.17 10.06
C TRP A 22 -22.19 -25.61 11.47
N GLU A 23 -22.68 -24.41 11.75
CA GLU A 23 -22.54 -23.77 13.06
C GLU A 23 -23.89 -23.58 13.75
N VAL A 24 -23.94 -23.81 15.06
CA VAL A 24 -25.12 -23.60 15.91
C VAL A 24 -24.80 -22.73 17.11
N ASN A 25 -25.82 -22.07 17.66
CA ASN A 25 -25.70 -21.19 18.84
C ASN A 25 -25.86 -21.91 20.19
N GLN A 26 -26.05 -23.24 20.17
CA GLN A 26 -26.19 -24.05 21.37
C GLN A 26 -25.86 -25.52 21.07
N ASN A 27 -25.08 -26.14 21.96
CA ASN A 27 -24.83 -27.58 21.95
C ASN A 27 -26.14 -28.38 22.09
N SER A 28 -26.29 -29.44 21.30
CA SER A 28 -27.43 -30.35 21.38
C SER A 28 -27.03 -31.73 20.86
N ASN A 29 -27.93 -32.71 20.91
CA ASN A 29 -27.69 -34.05 20.38
C ASN A 29 -27.89 -34.09 18.86
N TYR A 30 -26.93 -33.51 18.13
CA TYR A 30 -26.97 -33.48 16.67
C TYR A 30 -26.46 -34.78 16.05
N SER A 31 -27.03 -35.17 14.91
CA SER A 31 -26.47 -36.24 14.07
C SER A 31 -26.61 -35.92 12.58
N LEU A 32 -25.59 -36.28 11.80
CA LEU A 32 -25.61 -36.17 10.34
C LEU A 32 -25.83 -37.53 9.72
N LYS A 33 -26.89 -37.65 8.90
CA LYS A 33 -27.18 -38.89 8.18
C LYS A 33 -27.27 -38.61 6.68
N TYR A 34 -26.76 -39.53 5.87
CA TYR A 34 -26.71 -39.38 4.43
C TYR A 34 -27.09 -40.66 3.69
N LYS A 35 -27.58 -40.52 2.47
CA LYS A 35 -27.87 -41.64 1.57
C LYS A 35 -27.72 -41.23 0.11
N LYS A 36 -27.37 -42.19 -0.74
CA LYS A 36 -27.47 -42.02 -2.19
C LYS A 36 -28.94 -41.82 -2.57
N ILE A 37 -29.23 -40.91 -3.49
CA ILE A 37 -30.60 -40.75 -4.02
C ILE A 37 -31.09 -42.08 -4.60
N GLY A 38 -32.30 -42.49 -4.23
CA GLY A 38 -32.85 -43.82 -4.57
C GLY A 38 -32.53 -44.94 -3.55
N ALA A 39 -31.56 -44.75 -2.65
CA ALA A 39 -31.30 -45.73 -1.58
C ALA A 39 -32.39 -45.71 -0.49
N LYS A 40 -32.66 -46.89 0.09
CA LYS A 40 -33.67 -47.09 1.14
C LYS A 40 -33.17 -46.69 2.54
N THR A 41 -31.88 -46.83 2.81
CA THR A 41 -31.30 -46.65 4.16
C THR A 41 -30.35 -45.46 4.22
N TYR A 42 -30.30 -44.83 5.39
CA TYR A 42 -29.33 -43.78 5.70
C TYR A 42 -28.11 -44.37 6.42
N LYS A 43 -26.92 -43.89 6.06
CA LYS A 43 -25.70 -44.03 6.85
C LYS A 43 -25.59 -42.86 7.82
N THR A 44 -25.02 -43.07 9.00
CA THR A 44 -24.73 -42.00 9.97
C THR A 44 -23.25 -41.65 9.88
N ALA A 45 -22.92 -40.36 9.73
CA ALA A 45 -21.54 -39.88 9.73
C ALA A 45 -21.02 -39.70 11.17
N LYS A 46 -19.71 -39.83 11.36
CA LYS A 46 -19.06 -39.59 12.65
C LYS A 46 -18.87 -38.09 12.84
N LEU A 47 -19.60 -37.52 13.79
CA LEU A 47 -19.62 -36.09 14.04
C LEU A 47 -18.44 -35.63 14.91
N GLN A 48 -17.85 -34.51 14.54
CA GLN A 48 -16.86 -33.76 15.33
C GLN A 48 -17.41 -32.38 15.65
N GLN A 49 -16.87 -31.75 16.70
CA GLN A 49 -17.31 -30.43 17.16
C GLN A 49 -16.12 -29.57 17.58
N LEU A 50 -16.25 -28.26 17.40
CA LEU A 50 -15.26 -27.25 17.76
C LEU A 50 -15.99 -26.04 18.38
N CYS A 51 -15.53 -25.59 19.56
CA CYS A 51 -16.03 -24.35 20.15
C CYS A 51 -15.40 -23.15 19.45
N ILE A 52 -16.22 -22.19 19.02
CA ILE A 52 -15.80 -21.07 18.18
C ILE A 52 -15.48 -19.82 19.00
N ASP A 53 -16.23 -19.58 20.09
CA ASP A 53 -16.06 -18.41 20.97
C ASP A 53 -15.80 -18.84 22.42
N ASN A 54 -14.99 -18.07 23.16
CA ASN A 54 -14.56 -18.34 24.55
C ASN A 54 -15.69 -18.24 25.61
N GLY A 55 -16.96 -18.34 25.20
CA GLY A 55 -18.16 -18.17 26.03
C GLY A 55 -19.21 -19.30 25.94
N ASN A 56 -18.90 -20.43 25.29
CA ASN A 56 -19.72 -21.67 25.24
C ASN A 56 -21.08 -21.67 24.50
N SER A 57 -21.43 -20.66 23.70
CA SER A 57 -22.67 -20.73 22.89
C SER A 57 -22.44 -21.31 21.48
N ASN A 58 -21.46 -20.81 20.74
CA ASN A 58 -21.29 -21.12 19.33
C ASN A 58 -20.39 -22.34 19.10
N ILE A 59 -20.93 -23.36 18.41
CA ILE A 59 -20.25 -24.62 18.14
C ILE A 59 -20.32 -24.93 16.65
N LEU A 60 -19.17 -25.18 16.04
CA LEU A 60 -19.05 -25.72 14.70
C LEU A 60 -19.06 -27.25 14.76
N TYR A 61 -19.99 -27.85 14.04
CA TYR A 61 -20.07 -29.28 13.83
C TYR A 61 -19.59 -29.63 12.43
N PHE A 62 -18.83 -30.72 12.29
CA PHE A 62 -18.38 -31.19 10.99
C PHE A 62 -18.20 -32.70 10.94
N ALA A 63 -18.37 -33.29 9.76
CA ALA A 63 -18.16 -34.71 9.55
C ALA A 63 -17.71 -35.01 8.11
N GLN A 64 -16.77 -35.95 7.95
CA GLN A 64 -16.43 -36.50 6.66
C GLN A 64 -17.38 -37.66 6.31
N LEU A 65 -17.99 -37.58 5.14
CA LEU A 65 -18.73 -38.67 4.52
C LEU A 65 -17.75 -39.42 3.65
N ILE A 66 -17.62 -40.73 3.84
CA ILE A 66 -16.62 -41.57 3.16
C ILE A 66 -17.30 -42.71 2.40
N LYS A 67 -16.54 -43.37 1.52
CA LYS A 67 -17.03 -44.49 0.68
C LYS A 67 -18.27 -44.09 -0.13
N LEU A 68 -18.23 -42.86 -0.66
CA LEU A 68 -19.22 -42.37 -1.60
C LEU A 68 -18.92 -42.93 -2.99
N GLU A 69 -19.97 -43.20 -3.74
CA GLU A 69 -19.85 -43.61 -5.13
C GLU A 69 -19.66 -42.36 -5.99
N ILE A 70 -18.67 -42.38 -6.89
CA ILE A 70 -18.41 -41.34 -7.89
C ILE A 70 -19.65 -41.08 -8.76
N ASN A 71 -19.81 -39.86 -9.27
CA ASN A 71 -20.90 -39.45 -10.17
C ASN A 71 -22.32 -39.77 -9.67
N ASN A 72 -22.59 -39.53 -8.40
CA ASN A 72 -23.88 -39.80 -7.78
C ASN A 72 -24.36 -38.64 -6.91
N MET A 73 -25.67 -38.45 -6.87
CA MET A 73 -26.30 -37.50 -5.98
C MET A 73 -26.58 -38.15 -4.61
N TYR A 74 -26.26 -37.43 -3.54
CA TYR A 74 -26.49 -37.82 -2.17
C TYR A 74 -27.39 -36.81 -1.47
N GLN A 75 -28.30 -37.31 -0.66
CA GLN A 75 -29.07 -36.51 0.29
C GLN A 75 -28.42 -36.61 1.66
N TYR A 76 -28.26 -35.48 2.35
CA TYR A 76 -27.88 -35.42 3.75
C TYR A 76 -28.94 -34.71 4.59
N ASN A 77 -29.08 -35.17 5.83
CA ASN A 77 -30.03 -34.67 6.81
C ASN A 77 -29.28 -34.41 8.13
N ILE A 78 -29.51 -33.25 8.72
CA ILE A 78 -29.08 -32.95 10.09
C ILE A 78 -30.28 -33.12 11.02
N TYR A 79 -30.08 -33.90 12.07
CA TYR A 79 -31.08 -34.16 13.09
C TYR A 79 -30.70 -33.46 14.40
N GLU A 80 -31.67 -32.89 15.09
CA GLU A 80 -31.61 -32.61 16.53
C GLU A 80 -32.46 -33.67 17.25
N GLY A 81 -31.80 -34.64 17.89
CA GLY A 81 -32.47 -35.83 18.41
C GLY A 81 -33.14 -36.65 17.29
N LYS A 82 -34.48 -36.62 17.21
CA LYS A 82 -35.27 -37.32 16.18
C LYS A 82 -35.81 -36.39 15.08
N THR A 83 -35.71 -35.08 15.26
CA THR A 83 -36.28 -34.09 14.35
C THR A 83 -35.26 -33.72 13.28
N ILE A 84 -35.65 -33.74 12.01
CA ILE A 84 -34.84 -33.20 10.93
C ILE A 84 -34.91 -31.68 11.02
N ILE A 85 -33.77 -31.02 11.24
CA ILE A 85 -33.68 -29.56 11.29
C ILE A 85 -33.13 -28.98 9.99
N HIS A 86 -32.45 -29.80 9.18
CA HIS A 86 -31.95 -29.40 7.87
C HIS A 86 -31.88 -30.61 6.92
N LYS A 87 -32.17 -30.39 5.63
CA LYS A 87 -32.11 -31.41 4.58
C LYS A 87 -31.69 -30.76 3.25
N ASN A 88 -30.64 -31.30 2.62
CA ASN A 88 -30.24 -30.89 1.28
C ASN A 88 -29.58 -32.05 0.52
N THR A 89 -29.09 -31.77 -0.70
CA THR A 89 -28.42 -32.71 -1.59
C THR A 89 -27.14 -32.13 -2.15
N PHE A 90 -26.18 -32.99 -2.45
CA PHE A 90 -24.98 -32.66 -3.18
C PHE A 90 -24.65 -33.76 -4.19
N SER A 91 -23.79 -33.45 -5.16
CA SER A 91 -23.28 -34.45 -6.10
C SER A 91 -21.83 -34.78 -5.76
N THR A 92 -21.47 -36.05 -5.76
CA THR A 92 -20.06 -36.45 -5.76
C THR A 92 -19.40 -36.04 -7.08
N ALA A 93 -18.08 -35.97 -7.04
CA ALA A 93 -17.21 -35.86 -8.20
C ALA A 93 -17.77 -36.62 -9.41
N LYS A 94 -18.13 -35.91 -10.49
CA LYS A 94 -18.44 -36.58 -11.76
C LYS A 94 -17.12 -37.21 -12.23
N ASN A 95 -17.08 -38.53 -12.37
CA ASN A 95 -15.99 -39.18 -13.11
C ASN A 95 -16.18 -38.84 -14.59
N SER A 96 -15.72 -37.65 -14.90
CA SER A 96 -15.80 -36.98 -16.17
C SER A 96 -14.36 -36.86 -16.62
N GLU A 97 -14.08 -37.23 -17.88
CA GLU A 97 -12.79 -36.90 -18.51
C GLU A 97 -12.52 -35.37 -18.45
N LYS A 98 -13.53 -34.56 -18.12
CA LYS A 98 -13.49 -33.09 -18.02
C LYS A 98 -13.95 -32.58 -16.65
N LEU A 99 -13.08 -31.94 -15.89
CA LEU A 99 -13.45 -31.16 -14.70
C LEU A 99 -13.98 -29.81 -15.11
N LYS A 100 -15.04 -29.32 -14.45
CA LYS A 100 -15.53 -27.95 -14.55
C LYS A 100 -15.48 -27.29 -13.17
N ILE A 101 -14.68 -26.26 -13.03
CA ILE A 101 -14.39 -25.59 -11.77
C ILE A 101 -14.75 -24.13 -11.91
N LEU A 102 -15.38 -23.55 -10.90
CA LEU A 102 -15.62 -22.11 -10.82
C LEU A 102 -14.58 -21.49 -9.90
N THR A 103 -14.02 -20.34 -10.28
CA THR A 103 -12.93 -19.66 -9.56
C THR A 103 -13.37 -18.25 -9.19
N VAL A 104 -13.17 -17.86 -7.93
CA VAL A 104 -13.52 -16.54 -7.38
C VAL A 104 -12.48 -16.10 -6.35
N GLY A 105 -12.43 -14.81 -6.05
CA GLY A 105 -11.60 -14.22 -4.99
C GLY A 105 -12.17 -12.89 -4.55
N ASP A 106 -11.60 -12.31 -3.49
CA ASP A 106 -11.80 -10.91 -3.12
C ASP A 106 -13.28 -10.55 -2.89
N THR A 107 -13.96 -11.43 -2.14
CA THR A 107 -15.39 -11.35 -1.81
C THR A 107 -15.67 -10.54 -0.55
N HIS A 108 -14.67 -9.92 0.07
CA HIS A 108 -14.82 -9.14 1.31
C HIS A 108 -15.83 -7.98 1.23
N SER A 109 -16.04 -7.42 0.02
CA SER A 109 -17.13 -6.47 -0.28
C SER A 109 -18.05 -7.11 -1.33
N PHE A 110 -18.89 -8.06 -0.90
CA PHE A 110 -19.61 -9.00 -1.77
C PHE A 110 -20.92 -8.47 -2.40
N GLU A 111 -20.85 -7.33 -3.11
CA GLU A 111 -22.05 -6.71 -3.70
C GLU A 111 -22.74 -7.63 -4.74
N LEU A 112 -21.97 -8.39 -5.53
CA LEU A 112 -22.48 -9.25 -6.62
C LEU A 112 -22.85 -10.68 -6.20
N HIS A 113 -23.23 -10.90 -4.94
CA HIS A 113 -23.53 -12.23 -4.41
C HIS A 113 -24.70 -12.94 -5.10
N GLU A 114 -25.75 -12.20 -5.49
CA GLU A 114 -26.90 -12.77 -6.20
C GLU A 114 -26.52 -13.28 -7.60
N ASP A 115 -25.68 -12.53 -8.33
CA ASP A 115 -25.31 -12.85 -9.70
C ASP A 115 -24.34 -14.03 -9.75
N ILE A 116 -23.37 -14.10 -8.83
CA ILE A 116 -22.51 -15.28 -8.74
C ILE A 116 -23.29 -16.52 -8.30
N GLN A 117 -24.32 -16.40 -7.46
CA GLN A 117 -25.18 -17.52 -7.13
C GLN A 117 -25.93 -18.03 -8.38
N LYS A 118 -26.51 -17.15 -9.19
CA LYS A 118 -27.12 -17.53 -10.48
C LYS A 118 -26.11 -18.21 -11.40
N SER A 119 -24.88 -17.70 -11.48
CA SER A 119 -23.80 -18.30 -12.27
C SER A 119 -23.41 -19.69 -11.78
N ILE A 120 -23.29 -19.90 -10.46
CA ILE A 120 -23.02 -21.22 -9.87
C ILE A 120 -24.15 -22.20 -10.24
N GLU A 121 -25.41 -21.78 -10.10
CA GLU A 121 -26.59 -22.58 -10.46
C GLU A 121 -26.67 -22.89 -11.96
N LYS A 122 -26.36 -21.92 -12.82
CA LYS A 122 -26.33 -22.09 -14.28
C LYS A 122 -25.21 -23.03 -14.71
N HIS A 123 -24.02 -22.87 -14.14
CA HIS A 123 -22.81 -23.55 -14.60
C HIS A 123 -22.61 -24.93 -13.97
N GLN A 124 -23.20 -25.19 -12.80
CA GLN A 124 -23.12 -26.47 -12.08
C GLN A 124 -21.68 -27.00 -11.97
N PRO A 125 -20.73 -26.22 -11.38
CA PRO A 125 -19.34 -26.65 -11.26
C PRO A 125 -19.21 -27.89 -10.37
N ASN A 126 -18.14 -28.66 -10.57
CA ASN A 126 -17.78 -29.78 -9.69
C ASN A 126 -17.44 -29.29 -8.28
N PHE A 127 -16.69 -28.18 -8.20
CA PHE A 127 -16.36 -27.46 -6.98
C PHE A 127 -15.92 -26.04 -7.32
N ILE A 128 -15.82 -25.20 -6.29
CA ILE A 128 -15.39 -23.80 -6.38
C ILE A 128 -13.98 -23.67 -5.77
N LEU A 129 -13.14 -22.85 -6.38
CA LEU A 129 -11.87 -22.39 -5.83
C LEU A 129 -12.02 -20.93 -5.38
N HIS A 130 -11.67 -20.63 -4.13
CA HIS A 130 -11.67 -19.28 -3.58
C HIS A 130 -10.24 -18.85 -3.22
N SER A 131 -9.70 -17.85 -3.92
CA SER A 131 -8.32 -17.37 -3.77
C SER A 131 -8.14 -16.34 -2.64
N GLY A 132 -8.90 -16.45 -1.54
CA GLY A 132 -8.81 -15.56 -0.37
C GLY A 132 -9.55 -14.22 -0.44
N ASP A 133 -9.49 -13.50 0.68
CA ASP A 133 -10.15 -12.24 1.01
C ASP A 133 -11.68 -12.34 1.11
N ILE A 134 -12.13 -13.12 2.10
CA ILE A 134 -13.55 -13.39 2.38
C ILE A 134 -14.10 -12.41 3.41
N SER A 135 -13.30 -12.09 4.45
CA SER A 135 -13.70 -11.19 5.53
C SER A 135 -13.58 -9.71 5.11
N PHE A 136 -14.46 -8.82 5.60
CA PHE A 136 -14.37 -7.37 5.29
C PHE A 136 -13.25 -6.61 6.04
N ALA A 137 -12.54 -7.26 6.96
CA ALA A 137 -11.48 -6.68 7.80
C ALA A 137 -10.37 -7.72 7.99
N THR A 138 -9.87 -7.99 9.20
CA THR A 138 -8.82 -9.00 9.45
C THR A 138 -9.35 -10.42 9.65
N GLY A 139 -10.66 -10.65 9.65
CA GLY A 139 -11.22 -11.96 9.96
C GLY A 139 -11.19 -12.29 11.46
N ASP A 140 -10.96 -11.30 12.32
CA ASP A 140 -10.98 -11.45 13.80
C ASP A 140 -12.38 -11.32 14.41
N GLN A 141 -13.41 -10.99 13.63
CA GLN A 141 -14.79 -10.97 14.12
C GLN A 141 -15.60 -12.07 13.41
N ARG A 142 -16.23 -12.94 14.19
CA ARG A 142 -17.01 -14.09 13.72
C ARG A 142 -18.08 -13.69 12.70
N GLU A 143 -18.77 -12.58 12.97
CA GLU A 143 -19.89 -12.09 12.15
C GLU A 143 -19.46 -11.68 10.75
N GLN A 144 -18.16 -11.47 10.49
CA GLN A 144 -17.64 -11.10 9.17
C GLN A 144 -17.90 -12.22 8.16
N TYR A 145 -17.54 -13.44 8.51
CA TYR A 145 -17.78 -14.62 7.68
C TYR A 145 -19.28 -14.97 7.65
N GLU A 146 -19.95 -14.92 8.80
CA GLU A 146 -21.38 -15.25 8.89
C GLU A 146 -22.22 -14.36 7.97
N LYS A 147 -22.08 -13.03 8.08
CA LYS A 147 -22.93 -12.07 7.38
C LYS A 147 -22.52 -11.85 5.93
N ASN A 148 -21.24 -12.05 5.59
CA ASN A 148 -20.75 -11.89 4.23
C ASN A 148 -20.88 -13.22 3.47
N TRP A 149 -19.91 -14.10 3.56
CA TRP A 149 -19.84 -15.31 2.74
C TRP A 149 -20.97 -16.32 3.00
N PHE A 150 -21.15 -16.73 4.26
CA PHE A 150 -22.03 -17.86 4.57
C PHE A 150 -23.51 -17.57 4.33
N LYS A 151 -24.00 -16.38 4.72
CA LYS A 151 -25.41 -16.02 4.54
C LYS A 151 -25.75 -15.64 3.11
N LEU A 152 -24.90 -14.89 2.42
CA LEU A 152 -25.23 -14.32 1.11
C LEU A 152 -25.36 -15.37 0.02
N ILE A 153 -24.61 -16.48 0.10
CA ILE A 153 -24.65 -17.56 -0.90
C ILE A 153 -24.92 -18.94 -0.28
N SER A 154 -25.62 -18.98 0.85
CA SER A 154 -25.86 -20.21 1.64
C SER A 154 -26.41 -21.38 0.81
N GLN A 155 -27.28 -21.12 -0.17
CA GLN A 155 -27.87 -22.15 -1.03
C GLN A 155 -26.82 -22.84 -1.91
N SER A 156 -25.85 -22.08 -2.42
CA SER A 156 -24.74 -22.61 -3.21
C SER A 156 -23.81 -23.46 -2.34
N LEU A 157 -23.43 -22.95 -1.16
CA LEU A 157 -22.49 -23.63 -0.26
C LEU A 157 -22.99 -24.98 0.26
N GLN A 158 -24.32 -25.16 0.36
CA GLN A 158 -24.94 -26.43 0.73
C GLN A 158 -24.84 -27.52 -0.34
N GLN A 159 -24.58 -27.16 -1.60
CA GLN A 159 -24.64 -28.06 -2.76
C GLN A 159 -23.29 -28.21 -3.46
N PHE A 160 -22.48 -27.16 -3.47
CA PHE A 160 -21.20 -27.08 -4.17
C PHE A 160 -20.04 -26.97 -3.19
N PRO A 161 -19.11 -27.95 -3.19
CA PRO A 161 -17.91 -27.88 -2.37
C PRO A 161 -17.00 -26.72 -2.76
N VAL A 162 -16.33 -26.13 -1.77
CA VAL A 162 -15.41 -25.02 -1.97
C VAL A 162 -14.06 -25.32 -1.33
N TYR A 163 -12.98 -24.94 -2.01
CA TYR A 163 -11.62 -24.91 -1.49
C TYR A 163 -11.16 -23.48 -1.30
N TYR A 164 -10.49 -23.21 -0.19
CA TYR A 164 -10.13 -21.87 0.22
C TYR A 164 -8.63 -21.75 0.43
N THR A 165 -8.07 -20.65 -0.06
CA THR A 165 -6.78 -20.10 0.37
C THR A 165 -7.06 -18.85 1.22
N PRO A 166 -6.34 -18.60 2.32
CA PRO A 166 -6.48 -17.35 3.07
C PRO A 166 -5.92 -16.16 2.29
N GLY A 167 -6.65 -15.04 2.30
CA GLY A 167 -6.12 -13.73 1.89
C GLY A 167 -5.62 -12.90 3.06
N ASN A 168 -5.15 -11.68 2.80
CA ASN A 168 -4.68 -10.78 3.86
C ASN A 168 -5.81 -10.27 4.76
N HIS A 169 -7.06 -10.33 4.29
CA HIS A 169 -8.25 -10.07 5.08
C HIS A 169 -8.70 -11.27 5.92
N ASP A 170 -8.09 -12.44 5.75
CA ASP A 170 -8.50 -13.68 6.42
C ASP A 170 -7.49 -14.15 7.48
N ASN A 171 -6.63 -13.26 7.96
CA ASN A 171 -5.52 -13.61 8.85
C ASN A 171 -5.92 -13.82 10.34
N GLY A 172 -7.19 -13.62 10.67
CA GLY A 172 -7.78 -13.89 11.99
C GLY A 172 -8.20 -15.35 12.18
N LYS A 173 -8.37 -15.75 13.45
CA LYS A 173 -8.60 -17.16 13.86
C LYS A 173 -9.81 -17.86 13.22
N TYR A 174 -10.81 -17.10 12.75
CA TYR A 174 -12.05 -17.66 12.24
C TYR A 174 -11.89 -18.30 10.87
N PHE A 175 -10.89 -17.90 10.06
CA PHE A 175 -10.57 -18.60 8.82
C PHE A 175 -10.17 -20.06 9.12
N ASP A 176 -9.25 -20.25 10.06
CA ASP A 176 -8.81 -21.58 10.48
C ASP A 176 -9.97 -22.42 11.02
N TYR A 177 -10.85 -21.80 11.82
CA TYR A 177 -12.01 -22.49 12.40
C TYR A 177 -12.99 -22.96 11.34
N TYR A 178 -13.31 -22.14 10.35
CA TYR A 178 -14.34 -22.45 9.37
C TYR A 178 -13.83 -23.26 8.18
N PHE A 179 -12.58 -23.10 7.77
CA PHE A 179 -12.10 -23.68 6.52
C PHE A 179 -10.99 -24.71 6.70
N ILE A 180 -10.05 -24.50 7.63
CA ILE A 180 -8.86 -25.35 7.77
C ILE A 180 -9.06 -26.52 8.72
N LYS A 181 -9.48 -26.27 9.97
CA LYS A 181 -9.68 -27.32 10.98
C LYS A 181 -10.66 -28.41 10.57
N PRO A 182 -11.76 -28.11 9.85
CA PRO A 182 -12.66 -29.16 9.38
C PRO A 182 -12.02 -30.12 8.37
N ILE A 183 -10.95 -29.71 7.67
CA ILE A 183 -10.34 -30.49 6.58
C ILE A 183 -8.96 -31.06 6.91
N GLN A 184 -8.23 -30.49 7.88
CA GLN A 184 -6.82 -30.80 8.17
C GLN A 184 -6.52 -32.30 8.31
N ASN A 185 -7.46 -33.08 8.86
CA ASN A 185 -7.26 -34.52 9.06
C ASN A 185 -7.45 -35.37 7.77
N TYR A 186 -7.78 -34.74 6.65
CA TYR A 186 -8.23 -35.43 5.43
C TYR A 186 -7.47 -35.00 4.17
N VAL A 187 -6.57 -34.01 4.27
CA VAL A 187 -5.76 -33.49 3.15
C VAL A 187 -4.27 -33.56 3.50
N ASN A 188 -3.38 -33.55 2.50
CA ASN A 188 -1.96 -33.35 2.76
C ASN A 188 -1.74 -31.86 3.06
N HIS A 189 -1.07 -31.51 4.16
CA HIS A 189 -0.96 -30.12 4.59
C HIS A 189 0.37 -29.77 5.23
N ALA A 190 0.76 -28.50 5.13
CA ALA A 190 1.88 -27.93 5.85
C ALA A 190 1.60 -27.92 7.35
N ARG A 191 2.63 -27.73 8.18
CA ARG A 191 2.53 -27.83 9.65
C ARG A 191 1.36 -27.06 10.28
N ARG A 192 1.01 -25.88 9.77
CA ARG A 192 -0.10 -25.05 10.28
C ARG A 192 -1.47 -25.37 9.68
N GLY A 193 -1.54 -26.17 8.62
CA GLY A 193 -2.79 -26.59 7.96
C GLY A 193 -3.28 -25.64 6.84
N ASN A 194 -2.84 -24.38 6.86
CA ASN A 194 -3.32 -23.34 5.94
C ASN A 194 -2.83 -23.50 4.49
N SER A 195 -1.71 -24.19 4.30
CA SER A 195 -1.26 -24.67 3.00
C SER A 195 -1.51 -26.17 2.90
N TYR A 196 -2.13 -26.61 1.80
CA TYR A 196 -2.53 -28.01 1.62
C TYR A 196 -2.65 -28.37 0.14
N SER A 197 -2.63 -29.66 -0.17
CA SER A 197 -2.79 -30.17 -1.52
C SER A 197 -3.87 -31.25 -1.61
N ILE A 198 -4.47 -31.34 -2.80
CA ILE A 198 -5.44 -32.36 -3.16
C ILE A 198 -5.18 -32.85 -4.57
N ASN A 199 -5.70 -34.03 -4.87
CA ASN A 199 -5.59 -34.64 -6.18
C ASN A 199 -6.99 -34.95 -6.71
N PHE A 200 -7.20 -34.64 -7.97
CA PHE A 200 -8.46 -34.94 -8.64
C PHE A 200 -8.18 -35.32 -10.09
N ASN A 201 -8.59 -36.53 -10.49
CA ASN A 201 -8.18 -37.14 -11.75
C ASN A 201 -6.64 -37.07 -11.91
N ASN A 202 -6.13 -36.62 -13.06
CA ASN A 202 -4.69 -36.45 -13.32
C ASN A 202 -4.18 -35.04 -12.99
N THR A 203 -4.84 -34.33 -12.06
CA THR A 203 -4.48 -32.96 -11.67
C THR A 203 -4.12 -32.90 -10.20
N HIS A 204 -2.96 -32.31 -9.92
CA HIS A 204 -2.51 -31.96 -8.58
C HIS A 204 -2.80 -30.47 -8.33
N PHE A 205 -3.60 -30.18 -7.31
CA PHE A 205 -3.87 -28.82 -6.87
C PHE A 205 -3.15 -28.56 -5.56
N VAL A 206 -2.43 -27.44 -5.48
CA VAL A 206 -1.73 -27.01 -4.27
C VAL A 206 -2.20 -25.62 -3.87
N PHE A 207 -2.62 -25.48 -2.62
CA PHE A 207 -3.12 -24.26 -2.01
C PHE A 207 -2.05 -23.75 -1.05
N VAL A 208 -1.59 -22.52 -1.26
CA VAL A 208 -0.47 -21.96 -0.51
C VAL A 208 -0.91 -20.68 0.21
N ASP A 209 -0.81 -20.70 1.54
CA ASP A 209 -0.93 -19.49 2.35
C ASP A 209 0.25 -18.58 2.08
N SER A 210 -0.03 -17.45 1.41
CA SER A 210 0.96 -16.46 1.01
C SER A 210 1.08 -15.29 2.00
N ASN A 211 0.30 -15.28 3.08
CA ASN A 211 0.39 -14.25 4.12
C ASN A 211 1.76 -14.18 4.85
N PRO A 212 2.51 -15.29 5.07
CA PRO A 212 3.83 -15.24 5.71
C PRO A 212 4.77 -14.19 5.08
N TRP A 213 4.84 -14.15 3.75
CA TRP A 213 5.63 -13.15 3.03
C TRP A 213 4.79 -11.96 2.55
N GLY A 214 3.66 -12.22 1.89
CA GLY A 214 2.83 -11.19 1.25
C GLY A 214 2.18 -10.22 2.24
N LEU A 215 1.98 -10.63 3.50
CA LEU A 215 1.44 -9.75 4.55
C LEU A 215 2.48 -9.45 5.64
N TYR A 216 3.04 -10.47 6.29
CA TYR A 216 3.83 -10.27 7.51
C TYR A 216 5.25 -9.77 7.23
N GLU A 217 6.00 -10.40 6.32
CA GLU A 217 7.31 -9.87 5.89
C GLU A 217 7.16 -8.48 5.24
N MET A 218 6.14 -8.29 4.40
CA MET A 218 5.81 -6.98 3.84
C MET A 218 5.61 -5.92 4.94
N ASN A 219 4.81 -6.22 5.97
CA ASN A 219 4.57 -5.30 7.06
C ASN A 219 5.81 -5.02 7.89
N ALA A 220 6.68 -6.02 8.10
CA ALA A 220 7.96 -5.81 8.76
C ALA A 220 8.81 -4.80 7.98
N ILE A 221 8.98 -5.00 6.66
CA ILE A 221 9.72 -4.10 5.78
C ILE A 221 9.11 -2.69 5.77
N ASN A 222 7.80 -2.58 5.55
CA ASN A 222 7.10 -1.29 5.47
C ASN A 222 7.13 -0.51 6.79
N SER A 223 7.23 -1.21 7.92
CA SER A 223 7.29 -0.60 9.24
C SER A 223 8.69 -0.58 9.85
N ASP A 224 9.73 -0.71 9.02
CA ASP A 224 11.15 -0.67 9.40
C ASP A 224 11.47 -1.57 10.61
N ALA A 225 10.92 -2.78 10.57
CA ALA A 225 11.11 -3.83 11.56
C ALA A 225 11.71 -5.08 10.90
N GLN A 226 12.35 -5.90 11.72
CA GLN A 226 12.81 -7.22 11.30
C GLN A 226 11.63 -8.19 11.30
N VAL A 227 11.68 -9.15 10.38
CA VAL A 227 10.81 -10.34 10.43
C VAL A 227 11.16 -11.10 11.70
N ASP A 228 10.17 -11.41 12.54
CA ASP A 228 10.42 -12.20 13.75
C ASP A 228 10.60 -13.69 13.45
N ASP A 229 11.25 -14.40 14.38
CA ASP A 229 11.58 -15.83 14.22
C ASP A 229 10.34 -16.70 13.96
N THR A 230 9.16 -16.32 14.47
CA THR A 230 7.93 -17.11 14.32
C THR A 230 7.34 -17.00 12.92
N ILE A 231 7.48 -15.82 12.28
CA ILE A 231 7.13 -15.61 10.88
C ILE A 231 8.16 -16.25 9.97
N GLN A 232 9.45 -16.13 10.27
CA GLN A 232 10.49 -16.82 9.50
C GLN A 232 10.29 -18.34 9.53
N GLU A 233 10.02 -18.93 10.70
CA GLU A 233 9.68 -20.36 10.82
C GLU A 233 8.43 -20.71 9.99
N PHE A 234 7.44 -19.81 9.92
CA PHE A 234 6.25 -20.03 9.12
C PHE A 234 6.57 -20.02 7.62
N ILE A 235 7.38 -19.08 7.14
CA ILE A 235 7.87 -19.06 5.75
C ILE A 235 8.62 -20.36 5.45
N ASP A 236 9.63 -20.69 6.25
CA ASP A 236 10.53 -21.82 6.01
C ASP A 236 9.76 -23.14 5.98
N THR A 237 8.89 -23.38 6.96
CA THR A 237 8.10 -24.63 7.03
C THR A 237 7.05 -24.75 5.93
N THR A 238 6.54 -23.62 5.42
CA THR A 238 5.62 -23.61 4.28
C THR A 238 6.36 -23.95 2.99
N MET A 239 7.53 -23.34 2.77
CA MET A 239 8.34 -23.57 1.58
C MET A 239 8.92 -24.98 1.55
N GLU A 240 9.40 -25.49 2.69
CA GLU A 240 9.90 -26.87 2.81
C GLU A 240 8.79 -27.88 2.48
N TRP A 241 7.59 -27.70 3.06
CA TRP A 241 6.45 -28.56 2.75
C TRP A 241 6.05 -28.51 1.28
N LEU A 242 6.00 -27.30 0.69
CA LEU A 242 5.63 -27.12 -0.72
C LEU A 242 6.60 -27.86 -1.65
N GLU A 243 7.91 -27.79 -1.36
CA GLU A 243 8.90 -28.55 -2.11
C GLU A 243 8.70 -30.06 -1.97
N VAL A 244 8.44 -30.56 -0.76
CA VAL A 244 8.19 -31.99 -0.51
C VAL A 244 6.93 -32.49 -1.20
N ASP A 245 5.84 -31.71 -1.15
CA ASP A 245 4.58 -32.04 -1.80
C ASP A 245 4.73 -32.12 -3.33
N LEU A 246 5.39 -31.11 -3.93
CA LEU A 246 5.65 -31.08 -5.37
C LEU A 246 6.62 -32.17 -5.83
N GLN A 247 7.54 -32.63 -4.97
CA GLN A 247 8.42 -33.78 -5.24
C GLN A 247 7.74 -35.14 -5.07
N SER A 248 6.55 -35.18 -4.47
CA SER A 248 5.84 -36.44 -4.22
C SER A 248 5.54 -37.18 -5.53
N GLU A 249 5.49 -38.50 -5.45
CA GLU A 249 5.16 -39.35 -6.61
C GLU A 249 3.81 -38.96 -7.24
N ILE A 250 2.83 -38.57 -6.42
CA ILE A 250 1.51 -38.16 -6.91
C ILE A 250 1.60 -36.86 -7.71
N ALA A 251 2.32 -35.85 -7.22
CA ALA A 251 2.49 -34.58 -7.91
C ALA A 251 3.32 -34.76 -9.20
N GLN A 252 4.37 -35.58 -9.16
CA GLN A 252 5.23 -35.86 -10.31
C GLN A 252 4.52 -36.67 -11.41
N ASN A 253 3.62 -37.58 -11.04
CA ASN A 253 2.82 -38.38 -11.97
C ASN A 253 1.55 -37.68 -12.45
N SER A 254 1.18 -36.54 -11.86
CA SER A 254 0.03 -35.75 -12.31
C SER A 254 0.36 -35.05 -13.62
N LYS A 255 -0.57 -35.10 -14.57
CA LYS A 255 -0.42 -34.41 -15.86
C LYS A 255 -0.44 -32.91 -15.67
N TRP A 256 -1.33 -32.42 -14.81
CA TRP A 256 -1.52 -30.99 -14.56
C TRP A 256 -1.15 -30.63 -13.13
N LYS A 257 -0.46 -29.51 -12.95
CA LYS A 257 -0.17 -28.92 -11.65
C LYS A 257 -0.72 -27.50 -11.61
N ILE A 258 -1.61 -27.24 -10.65
CA ILE A 258 -2.26 -25.94 -10.48
C ILE A 258 -2.00 -25.42 -9.07
N LEU A 259 -1.44 -24.22 -8.97
CA LEU A 259 -1.15 -23.56 -7.70
C LEU A 259 -2.17 -22.45 -7.45
N ILE A 260 -2.76 -22.42 -6.25
CA ILE A 260 -3.70 -21.41 -5.81
C ILE A 260 -3.11 -20.70 -4.59
N LEU A 261 -2.95 -19.39 -4.69
CA LEU A 261 -2.51 -18.54 -3.58
C LEU A 261 -3.30 -17.22 -3.60
N HIS A 262 -3.04 -16.29 -2.68
CA HIS A 262 -3.74 -15.01 -2.66
C HIS A 262 -2.95 -13.90 -3.40
N HIS A 263 -1.70 -13.66 -3.04
CA HIS A 263 -0.89 -12.55 -3.58
C HIS A 263 -0.36 -12.84 -5.00
N PRO A 264 -0.54 -11.97 -5.99
CA PRO A 264 -0.29 -12.29 -7.40
C PRO A 264 1.21 -12.32 -7.80
N TYR A 265 1.49 -12.65 -9.06
CA TYR A 265 2.84 -12.62 -9.64
C TYR A 265 3.48 -11.22 -9.61
N THR A 266 2.64 -10.18 -9.69
CA THR A 266 3.04 -8.77 -9.64
C THR A 266 3.34 -8.28 -8.22
N ASP A 267 3.18 -9.13 -7.20
CA ASP A 267 3.69 -8.88 -5.86
C ASP A 267 5.16 -9.30 -5.78
N VAL A 268 6.03 -8.36 -5.39
CA VAL A 268 7.49 -8.55 -5.37
C VAL A 268 7.92 -9.65 -4.40
N LEU A 269 7.30 -9.73 -3.22
CA LEU A 269 7.63 -10.75 -2.23
C LEU A 269 7.11 -12.11 -2.66
N ASN A 270 5.90 -12.17 -3.22
CA ASN A 270 5.40 -13.42 -3.78
C ASN A 270 6.27 -13.93 -4.94
N ASN A 271 6.70 -13.04 -5.82
CA ASN A 271 7.63 -13.36 -6.91
C ASN A 271 8.95 -13.94 -6.38
N LYS A 272 9.52 -13.34 -5.32
CA LYS A 272 10.76 -13.80 -4.65
C LYS A 272 10.66 -15.27 -4.20
N TYR A 273 9.53 -15.70 -3.63
CA TYR A 273 9.38 -17.06 -3.09
C TYR A 273 8.84 -18.07 -4.11
N ILE A 274 7.85 -17.70 -4.92
CA ILE A 274 7.06 -18.65 -5.71
C ILE A 274 7.61 -18.86 -7.12
N SER A 275 8.17 -17.84 -7.77
CA SER A 275 8.58 -17.94 -9.19
C SER A 275 9.59 -19.07 -9.41
N SER A 276 10.57 -19.23 -8.51
CA SER A 276 11.57 -20.30 -8.62
C SER A 276 10.98 -21.70 -8.43
N ILE A 277 9.97 -21.84 -7.58
CA ILE A 277 9.24 -23.10 -7.35
C ILE A 277 8.43 -23.48 -8.57
N VAL A 278 7.71 -22.51 -9.16
CA VAL A 278 6.95 -22.70 -10.40
C VAL A 278 7.86 -23.22 -11.51
N ASP A 279 8.98 -22.54 -11.75
CA ASP A 279 9.92 -22.93 -12.81
C ASP A 279 10.57 -24.29 -12.55
N LYS A 280 10.97 -24.58 -11.30
CA LYS A 280 11.65 -25.82 -10.90
C LYS A 280 10.76 -27.05 -11.04
N TYR A 281 9.49 -26.94 -10.67
CA TYR A 281 8.56 -28.08 -10.64
C TYR A 281 7.58 -28.14 -11.80
N GLY A 282 7.63 -27.15 -12.71
CA GLY A 282 6.83 -27.10 -13.93
C GLY A 282 5.34 -26.99 -13.62
N ILE A 283 4.94 -25.94 -12.90
CA ILE A 283 3.53 -25.66 -12.58
C ILE A 283 2.87 -24.99 -13.78
N ASP A 284 1.71 -25.47 -14.23
CA ASP A 284 1.09 -25.04 -15.49
C ASP A 284 0.28 -23.75 -15.32
N LEU A 285 -0.49 -23.66 -14.23
CA LEU A 285 -1.41 -22.56 -13.97
C LEU A 285 -1.31 -22.11 -12.50
N ILE A 286 -1.18 -20.81 -12.30
CA ILE A 286 -1.18 -20.16 -11.00
C ILE A 286 -2.38 -19.22 -10.93
N ILE A 287 -3.23 -19.38 -9.92
CA ILE A 287 -4.43 -18.56 -9.70
C ILE A 287 -4.26 -17.77 -8.40
N SER A 288 -4.50 -16.46 -8.47
CA SER A 288 -4.34 -15.49 -7.39
C SER A 288 -5.48 -14.46 -7.36
N GLY A 289 -5.52 -13.58 -6.36
CA GLY A 289 -6.48 -12.48 -6.20
C GLY A 289 -5.78 -11.18 -5.78
N HIS A 290 -6.24 -10.55 -4.70
CA HIS A 290 -5.62 -9.45 -3.93
C HIS A 290 -5.72 -8.06 -4.56
N ILE A 291 -5.41 -7.93 -5.85
CA ILE A 291 -5.29 -6.62 -6.52
C ILE A 291 -6.63 -6.11 -7.10
N HIS A 292 -7.69 -6.92 -7.05
CA HIS A 292 -9.05 -6.62 -7.52
C HIS A 292 -9.19 -6.32 -9.03
N TYR A 293 -8.19 -6.65 -9.83
CA TYR A 293 -8.26 -6.57 -11.28
C TYR A 293 -7.58 -7.78 -11.92
N TYR A 294 -7.96 -8.07 -13.15
CA TYR A 294 -7.43 -9.19 -13.91
C TYR A 294 -6.00 -8.88 -14.36
N THR A 295 -5.07 -9.80 -14.12
CA THR A 295 -3.77 -9.80 -14.80
C THR A 295 -3.45 -11.19 -15.35
N LYS A 296 -2.86 -11.22 -16.54
CA LYS A 296 -2.32 -12.43 -17.17
C LYS A 296 -0.84 -12.25 -17.42
N ALA A 297 -0.02 -13.09 -16.81
CA ALA A 297 1.41 -13.14 -17.08
C ALA A 297 1.84 -14.53 -17.58
N ILE A 298 2.90 -14.56 -18.39
CA ILE A 298 3.48 -15.80 -18.92
C ILE A 298 4.99 -15.85 -18.70
N THR A 299 5.44 -16.96 -18.11
CA THR A 299 6.87 -17.29 -17.94
C THR A 299 7.20 -18.58 -18.67
N SER A 300 8.49 -18.90 -18.78
CA SER A 300 8.95 -20.18 -19.30
C SER A 300 10.22 -20.60 -18.57
N ASN A 301 10.28 -21.86 -18.17
CA ASN A 301 11.46 -22.41 -17.49
C ASN A 301 12.56 -22.78 -18.50
N LYS A 302 13.70 -23.29 -18.00
CA LYS A 302 14.85 -23.71 -18.83
C LYS A 302 14.54 -24.82 -19.84
N ASN A 303 13.47 -25.58 -19.63
CA ASN A 303 13.02 -26.64 -20.51
C ASN A 303 11.94 -26.16 -21.50
N ASN A 304 11.72 -24.84 -21.61
CA ASN A 304 10.67 -24.21 -22.41
C ASN A 304 9.24 -24.60 -22.01
N GLN A 305 9.03 -25.18 -20.82
CA GLN A 305 7.69 -25.37 -20.29
C GLN A 305 7.14 -24.01 -19.86
N GLN A 306 5.92 -23.70 -20.29
CA GLN A 306 5.26 -22.44 -20.02
C GLN A 306 4.41 -22.52 -18.76
N SER A 307 4.42 -21.44 -17.99
CA SER A 307 3.56 -21.26 -16.82
C SER A 307 2.73 -20.00 -16.99
N ILE A 308 1.42 -20.11 -16.73
CA ILE A 308 0.49 -18.99 -16.80
C ILE A 308 0.12 -18.55 -15.40
N TYR A 309 0.26 -17.25 -15.12
CA TYR A 309 -0.21 -16.63 -13.90
C TYR A 309 -1.46 -15.82 -14.21
N VAL A 310 -2.52 -16.07 -13.43
CA VAL A 310 -3.77 -15.32 -13.47
C VAL A 310 -4.04 -14.73 -12.10
N SER A 311 -4.14 -13.40 -12.02
CA SER A 311 -4.80 -12.75 -10.90
C SER A 311 -6.25 -12.49 -11.28
N GLN A 312 -7.16 -12.92 -10.41
CA GLN A 312 -8.58 -12.70 -10.57
C GLN A 312 -8.94 -11.30 -10.06
N GLY A 313 -9.96 -10.72 -10.69
CA GLY A 313 -10.60 -9.50 -10.25
C GLY A 313 -11.46 -9.72 -9.00
N THR A 314 -12.55 -8.97 -8.89
CA THR A 314 -13.33 -8.89 -7.65
C THR A 314 -14.83 -9.05 -7.89
N LEU A 315 -15.58 -9.45 -6.86
CA LEU A 315 -17.04 -9.47 -6.86
C LEU A 315 -17.69 -8.22 -6.22
N GLN A 316 -16.92 -7.13 -6.18
CA GLN A 316 -17.36 -5.84 -5.63
C GLN A 316 -18.28 -5.02 -6.53
N LYS A 317 -18.08 -5.10 -7.85
CA LYS A 317 -18.77 -4.25 -8.83
C LYS A 317 -18.84 -4.96 -10.17
N TYR A 318 -19.81 -4.57 -11.00
CA TYR A 318 -19.93 -5.02 -12.38
C TYR A 318 -18.68 -4.64 -13.17
N TYR A 319 -18.00 -5.64 -13.73
CA TYR A 319 -16.78 -5.46 -14.51
C TYR A 319 -16.73 -6.46 -15.64
N ALA A 320 -16.42 -6.03 -16.86
CA ALA A 320 -16.25 -6.91 -18.01
C ALA A 320 -15.36 -6.29 -19.10
N GLU A 321 -14.14 -5.95 -18.71
CA GLU A 321 -13.18 -5.19 -19.53
C GLU A 321 -11.83 -5.90 -19.57
N ILE A 322 -11.11 -5.79 -20.70
CA ILE A 322 -9.76 -6.29 -20.87
C ILE A 322 -9.00 -5.42 -21.85
N GLU A 323 -7.72 -5.23 -21.57
CA GLU A 323 -6.72 -4.64 -22.44
C GLU A 323 -5.61 -5.68 -22.66
N HIS A 324 -5.28 -5.90 -23.93
CA HIS A 324 -4.19 -6.76 -24.35
C HIS A 324 -2.96 -5.93 -24.68
N ILE A 325 -1.78 -6.51 -24.46
CA ILE A 325 -0.53 -5.89 -24.88
C ILE A 325 -0.52 -5.69 -26.40
N THR A 326 -0.09 -4.49 -26.83
CA THR A 326 0.10 -4.13 -28.24
C THR A 326 1.58 -3.82 -28.46
N ASP A 327 1.95 -2.53 -28.52
CA ASP A 327 3.33 -2.09 -28.82
C ASP A 327 4.07 -1.56 -27.58
N LYS A 328 3.41 -1.52 -26.42
CA LYS A 328 3.93 -0.97 -25.16
C LYS A 328 3.70 -1.94 -24.01
N ARG A 329 4.66 -2.02 -23.08
CA ARG A 329 4.49 -2.68 -21.77
C ARG A 329 3.24 -2.16 -21.05
N LEU A 330 2.47 -3.09 -20.49
CA LEU A 330 1.34 -2.78 -19.61
C LEU A 330 1.84 -2.36 -18.21
N LEU A 331 2.84 -3.06 -17.67
CA LEU A 331 3.53 -2.72 -16.42
C LEU A 331 5.04 -2.60 -16.67
N GLU A 332 5.68 -1.56 -16.10
CA GLU A 332 7.09 -1.25 -16.37
C GLU A 332 8.02 -2.31 -15.79
N GLU A 333 7.71 -2.76 -14.57
CA GLU A 333 8.49 -3.70 -13.76
C GLU A 333 8.24 -5.17 -14.13
N PHE A 334 7.13 -5.48 -14.81
CA PHE A 334 6.69 -6.84 -15.12
C PHE A 334 6.44 -7.04 -16.63
N PRO A 335 7.49 -7.19 -17.47
CA PRO A 335 7.37 -7.38 -18.91
C PRO A 335 6.66 -8.70 -19.31
N GLU A 336 6.48 -9.61 -18.37
CA GLU A 336 5.76 -10.87 -18.52
C GLU A 336 4.23 -10.69 -18.55
N VAL A 337 3.72 -9.55 -18.11
CA VAL A 337 2.28 -9.24 -18.10
C VAL A 337 1.82 -8.87 -19.51
N VAL A 338 0.91 -9.68 -20.06
CA VAL A 338 0.44 -9.61 -21.46
C VAL A 338 -1.02 -9.17 -21.58
N SER A 339 -1.79 -9.23 -20.50
CA SER A 339 -3.13 -8.64 -20.41
C SER A 339 -3.39 -8.07 -19.02
N ILE A 340 -4.13 -6.97 -18.97
CA ILE A 340 -4.73 -6.41 -17.76
C ILE A 340 -6.22 -6.16 -18.01
N GLY A 341 -7.07 -6.28 -17.00
CA GLY A 341 -8.50 -6.09 -17.20
C GLY A 341 -9.27 -6.08 -15.90
N LYS A 342 -10.59 -6.23 -15.97
CA LYS A 342 -11.46 -6.38 -14.79
C LYS A 342 -12.47 -7.48 -15.06
N ASN A 343 -12.42 -8.52 -14.23
CA ASN A 343 -13.33 -9.66 -14.27
C ASN A 343 -13.98 -9.89 -12.90
N ASN A 344 -14.98 -10.77 -12.86
CA ASN A 344 -15.70 -11.11 -11.63
C ASN A 344 -15.54 -12.58 -11.22
N PHE A 345 -15.45 -13.51 -12.18
CA PHE A 345 -15.20 -14.93 -11.91
C PHE A 345 -14.51 -15.60 -13.10
N GLY A 346 -14.16 -16.88 -12.97
CA GLY A 346 -13.68 -17.68 -14.10
C GLY A 346 -14.18 -19.11 -14.06
N LEU A 347 -14.24 -19.76 -15.22
CA LEU A 347 -14.61 -21.15 -15.41
C LEU A 347 -13.40 -21.92 -15.96
N LEU A 348 -12.89 -22.82 -15.14
CA LEU A 348 -11.74 -23.65 -15.45
C LEU A 348 -12.21 -25.05 -15.85
N TYR A 349 -11.87 -25.44 -17.07
CA TYR A 349 -12.13 -26.75 -17.64
C TYR A 349 -10.80 -27.50 -17.76
N ILE A 350 -10.72 -28.70 -17.20
CA ILE A 350 -9.51 -29.51 -17.25
C ILE A 350 -9.86 -30.87 -17.80
N ASP A 351 -9.26 -31.25 -18.91
CA ASP A 351 -9.36 -32.61 -19.42
C ASP A 351 -7.99 -33.27 -19.58
N LYS A 352 -7.96 -34.45 -20.20
CA LYS A 352 -6.72 -35.20 -20.35
C LYS A 352 -5.71 -34.53 -21.28
N ASP A 353 -6.09 -33.57 -22.11
CA ASP A 353 -5.24 -33.00 -23.18
C ASP A 353 -5.05 -31.48 -23.04
N ILE A 354 -6.05 -30.78 -22.50
CA ILE A 354 -6.08 -29.31 -22.44
C ILE A 354 -6.61 -28.83 -21.08
N ILE A 355 -6.01 -27.76 -20.57
CA ILE A 355 -6.66 -26.84 -19.62
C ILE A 355 -7.25 -25.67 -20.42
N GLN A 356 -8.54 -25.39 -20.26
CA GLN A 356 -9.17 -24.17 -20.75
C GLN A 356 -9.66 -23.33 -19.57
N TYR A 357 -9.23 -22.09 -19.46
CA TYR A 357 -9.68 -21.17 -18.42
C TYR A 357 -10.37 -19.96 -19.05
N ASP A 358 -11.70 -19.92 -18.92
CA ASP A 358 -12.53 -18.84 -19.43
C ASP A 358 -12.77 -17.81 -18.33
N ILE A 359 -12.44 -16.55 -18.59
CA ILE A 359 -12.54 -15.44 -17.64
C ILE A 359 -13.80 -14.64 -17.96
N TYR A 360 -14.67 -14.47 -16.96
CA TYR A 360 -15.96 -13.81 -17.11
C TYR A 360 -16.09 -12.55 -16.24
N GLY A 361 -16.79 -11.58 -16.81
CA GLY A 361 -17.28 -10.40 -16.13
C GLY A 361 -18.80 -10.30 -16.19
N TYR A 362 -19.39 -9.40 -15.41
CA TYR A 362 -20.79 -9.02 -15.54
C TYR A 362 -20.90 -7.63 -16.17
N ASN A 363 -21.78 -7.46 -17.15
CA ASN A 363 -22.16 -6.14 -17.64
C ASN A 363 -23.05 -5.41 -16.62
N GLU A 364 -23.39 -4.14 -16.87
CA GLU A 364 -24.25 -3.34 -15.98
C GLU A 364 -25.68 -3.90 -15.79
N LEU A 365 -26.10 -4.85 -16.64
CA LEU A 365 -27.39 -5.56 -16.55
C LEU A 365 -27.28 -6.85 -15.72
N GLY A 366 -26.09 -7.19 -15.21
CA GLY A 366 -25.82 -8.44 -14.49
C GLY A 366 -25.68 -9.68 -15.39
N GLU A 367 -25.49 -9.49 -16.70
CA GLU A 367 -25.32 -10.61 -17.64
C GLU A 367 -23.83 -10.99 -17.76
N GLU A 368 -23.56 -12.29 -17.76
CA GLU A 368 -22.21 -12.84 -17.96
C GLU A 368 -21.66 -12.48 -19.35
N LYS A 369 -20.46 -11.91 -19.39
CA LYS A 369 -19.68 -11.62 -20.59
C LYS A 369 -18.31 -12.29 -20.48
N LEU A 370 -17.99 -13.15 -21.44
CA LEU A 370 -16.64 -13.71 -21.60
C LEU A 370 -15.68 -12.58 -22.00
N ILE A 371 -14.58 -12.43 -21.27
CA ILE A 371 -13.57 -11.40 -21.56
C ILE A 371 -12.23 -11.98 -22.02
N ASP A 372 -11.87 -13.20 -21.61
CA ASP A 372 -10.63 -13.87 -22.04
C ASP A 372 -10.79 -15.40 -21.98
N THR A 373 -10.01 -16.12 -22.79
CA THR A 373 -9.91 -17.58 -22.77
C THR A 373 -8.45 -18.00 -22.87
N ILE A 374 -7.98 -18.75 -21.89
CA ILE A 374 -6.62 -19.28 -21.84
C ILE A 374 -6.67 -20.78 -22.15
N LYS A 375 -5.84 -21.27 -23.07
CA LYS A 375 -5.72 -22.71 -23.36
C LYS A 375 -4.30 -23.18 -23.15
N ILE A 376 -4.09 -24.23 -22.37
CA ILE A 376 -2.77 -24.80 -22.06
C ILE A 376 -2.75 -26.25 -22.52
N SER A 377 -1.69 -26.64 -23.25
CA SER A 377 -1.40 -28.01 -23.64
C SER A 377 0.10 -28.32 -23.56
N HIS A 378 0.45 -29.59 -23.32
CA HIS A 378 1.84 -30.05 -23.30
C HIS A 378 2.36 -30.55 -24.66
N ASP A 379 1.46 -30.86 -25.61
CA ASP A 379 1.84 -31.29 -26.97
C ASP A 379 2.06 -30.08 -27.87
N LEU A 380 3.27 -29.52 -27.82
CA LEU A 380 3.65 -28.29 -28.52
C LEU A 380 4.60 -28.55 -29.70
N LYS A 381 4.24 -28.04 -30.86
CA LYS A 381 5.09 -27.83 -32.03
C LYS A 381 5.86 -26.51 -31.91
N GLU A 382 7.01 -26.44 -32.56
CA GLU A 382 7.81 -25.21 -32.64
C GLU A 382 7.01 -24.08 -33.32
N LEU A 383 7.27 -22.84 -32.87
CA LEU A 383 6.68 -21.65 -33.47
C LEU A 383 7.27 -21.41 -34.85
N GLU A 384 6.42 -21.08 -35.83
CA GLU A 384 6.87 -20.83 -37.19
C GLU A 384 7.21 -19.35 -37.36
N ILE A 385 8.41 -19.06 -37.86
CA ILE A 385 8.88 -17.69 -38.07
C ILE A 385 9.04 -17.46 -39.56
N SER A 386 8.50 -16.35 -40.04
CA SER A 386 8.55 -15.99 -41.46
C SER A 386 8.76 -14.49 -41.64
N ASN A 387 9.03 -14.08 -42.89
CA ASN A 387 9.17 -12.67 -43.26
C ASN A 387 10.23 -11.89 -42.45
N VAL A 388 11.26 -12.58 -41.97
CA VAL A 388 12.35 -11.98 -41.19
C VAL A 388 13.16 -10.99 -42.04
N LEU A 389 13.32 -9.79 -41.49
CA LEU A 389 14.14 -8.68 -41.96
C LEU A 389 15.01 -8.20 -40.79
N VAL A 390 16.30 -8.00 -41.06
CA VAL A 390 17.27 -7.49 -40.08
C VAL A 390 17.81 -6.16 -40.58
N GLU A 391 17.64 -5.11 -39.78
CA GLU A 391 18.13 -3.75 -40.05
C GLU A 391 19.23 -3.40 -39.06
N HIS A 392 20.30 -2.82 -39.56
CA HIS A 392 21.31 -2.16 -38.73
C HIS A 392 20.71 -0.87 -38.17
N VAL A 393 20.65 -0.75 -36.85
CA VAL A 393 20.12 0.45 -36.16
C VAL A 393 21.23 1.45 -35.93
N ASP A 394 22.38 0.95 -35.49
CA ASP A 394 23.55 1.74 -35.20
C ASP A 394 24.83 0.99 -35.57
N ASN A 395 25.94 1.73 -35.54
CA ASN A 395 27.25 1.17 -35.79
C ASN A 395 27.82 0.46 -34.55
N ILE A 396 27.12 0.42 -33.42
CA ILE A 396 27.62 -0.24 -32.20
C ILE A 396 26.99 -1.62 -32.00
N GLY A 397 26.36 -2.19 -33.04
CA GLY A 397 25.90 -3.57 -33.03
C GLY A 397 24.48 -3.79 -32.57
N THR A 398 23.66 -2.74 -32.48
CA THR A 398 22.22 -2.87 -32.32
C THR A 398 21.58 -3.26 -33.65
N LEU A 399 20.94 -4.43 -33.67
CA LEU A 399 20.16 -4.95 -34.80
C LEU A 399 18.68 -4.92 -34.46
N LYS A 400 17.88 -4.36 -35.37
CA LYS A 400 16.42 -4.42 -35.32
C LYS A 400 15.98 -5.59 -36.21
N ILE A 401 15.32 -6.56 -35.59
CA ILE A 401 14.80 -7.75 -36.25
C ILE A 401 13.29 -7.60 -36.31
N SER A 402 12.70 -7.66 -37.50
CA SER A 402 11.25 -7.67 -37.68
C SER A 402 10.81 -8.89 -38.48
N GLY A 403 9.63 -9.41 -38.19
CA GLY A 403 9.06 -10.55 -38.91
C GLY A 403 7.67 -10.91 -38.41
N GLU A 404 7.22 -12.11 -38.79
CA GLU A 404 5.97 -12.69 -38.31
C GLU A 404 6.24 -13.99 -37.59
N ILE A 405 5.54 -14.21 -36.48
CA ILE A 405 5.56 -15.46 -35.71
C ILE A 405 4.16 -16.05 -35.68
N TYR A 406 4.07 -17.36 -35.94
CA TYR A 406 2.82 -18.13 -35.96
C TYR A 406 2.85 -19.22 -34.89
N ASN A 407 1.74 -19.34 -34.16
CA ASN A 407 1.53 -20.42 -33.21
C ASN A 407 0.71 -21.55 -33.86
N PRO A 408 1.32 -22.69 -34.23
CA PRO A 408 0.59 -23.82 -34.80
C PRO A 408 -0.19 -24.66 -33.76
N ASN A 409 -0.06 -24.32 -32.47
CA ASN A 409 -0.55 -25.14 -31.36
C ASN A 409 -2.00 -24.81 -30.98
N LEU A 410 -2.61 -25.74 -30.24
CA LEU A 410 -3.92 -25.56 -29.57
C LEU A 410 -3.80 -24.84 -28.22
N SER A 411 -2.56 -24.68 -27.73
CA SER A 411 -2.20 -23.94 -26.53
C SER A 411 -1.82 -22.51 -26.89
N VAL A 412 -2.02 -21.58 -25.95
CA VAL A 412 -1.30 -20.30 -26.01
C VAL A 412 0.19 -20.57 -25.98
N ALA A 413 0.97 -19.69 -26.62
CA ALA A 413 2.42 -19.80 -26.64
C ALA A 413 3.08 -18.44 -26.45
N LYS A 414 4.08 -18.38 -25.57
CA LYS A 414 5.00 -17.25 -25.49
C LYS A 414 5.80 -17.20 -26.79
N ALA A 415 5.75 -16.07 -27.49
CA ALA A 415 6.59 -15.83 -28.65
C ALA A 415 8.06 -15.89 -28.23
N GLN A 416 8.83 -16.73 -28.90
CA GLN A 416 10.28 -16.80 -28.73
C GLN A 416 10.91 -17.45 -29.94
N PHE A 417 12.18 -17.13 -30.19
CA PHE A 417 12.95 -17.78 -31.23
C PHE A 417 14.45 -17.78 -30.93
N ASP A 418 15.14 -18.68 -31.60
CA ASP A 418 16.59 -18.79 -31.52
C ASP A 418 17.24 -17.97 -32.64
N LEU A 419 18.21 -17.15 -32.25
CA LEU A 419 19.13 -16.41 -33.10
C LEU A 419 20.54 -16.96 -32.86
N TYR A 420 21.34 -17.13 -33.90
CA TYR A 420 22.74 -17.51 -33.75
C TYR A 420 23.63 -16.34 -34.15
N ASP A 421 24.57 -15.97 -33.29
CA ASP A 421 25.59 -14.97 -33.56
C ASP A 421 26.96 -15.64 -33.61
N ASN A 422 27.56 -15.73 -34.80
CA ASN A 422 28.81 -16.46 -35.03
C ASN A 422 28.77 -17.91 -34.50
N GLY A 423 27.61 -18.56 -34.66
CA GLY A 423 27.33 -19.91 -34.17
C GLY A 423 26.95 -20.00 -32.68
N GLU A 424 26.99 -18.91 -31.92
CA GLU A 424 26.53 -18.88 -30.53
C GLU A 424 25.01 -18.66 -30.45
N LYS A 425 24.29 -19.63 -29.88
CA LYS A 425 22.83 -19.57 -29.72
C LYS A 425 22.41 -18.49 -28.71
N LYS A 426 21.47 -17.63 -29.12
CA LYS A 426 20.84 -16.58 -28.32
C LYS A 426 19.32 -16.74 -28.42
N ASN A 427 18.64 -16.80 -27.28
CA ASN A 427 17.19 -16.87 -27.25
C ASN A 427 16.59 -15.47 -27.21
N ILE A 428 15.71 -15.15 -28.16
CA ILE A 428 14.98 -13.89 -28.24
C ILE A 428 13.55 -14.14 -27.78
N ALA A 429 13.19 -13.54 -26.65
CA ALA A 429 11.89 -13.71 -26.01
C ALA A 429 11.20 -12.38 -25.63
N LEU A 430 11.84 -11.24 -25.93
CA LEU A 430 11.35 -9.89 -25.65
C LEU A 430 11.29 -9.07 -26.94
N PHE A 431 10.18 -8.37 -27.13
CA PHE A 431 9.81 -7.67 -28.36
C PHE A 431 9.39 -6.22 -28.08
N GLY A 432 9.29 -5.37 -29.10
CA GLY A 432 9.01 -3.94 -28.99
C GLY A 432 10.28 -3.08 -28.97
N LEU A 433 10.10 -1.76 -28.82
CA LEU A 433 11.20 -0.79 -28.75
C LEU A 433 12.12 -1.06 -27.55
N TYR A 434 13.39 -0.66 -27.63
CA TYR A 434 14.42 -1.01 -26.64
C TYR A 434 14.01 -0.74 -25.18
N SER A 435 13.41 0.42 -24.92
CA SER A 435 12.92 0.81 -23.59
C SER A 435 11.55 0.24 -23.21
N LEU A 436 10.87 -0.47 -24.12
CA LEU A 436 9.50 -0.98 -23.99
C LEU A 436 9.41 -2.49 -24.26
N ARG A 437 10.53 -3.21 -24.11
CA ARG A 437 10.65 -4.64 -24.41
C ARG A 437 9.66 -5.50 -23.61
N HIS A 438 8.79 -6.27 -24.23
CA HIS A 438 7.73 -7.04 -23.57
C HIS A 438 7.59 -8.45 -24.15
N ASN A 439 6.88 -9.34 -23.45
CA ASN A 439 6.49 -10.64 -23.99
C ASN A 439 5.31 -10.49 -24.97
N ILE A 440 5.32 -11.26 -26.07
CA ILE A 440 4.14 -11.44 -26.92
C ILE A 440 3.53 -12.80 -26.60
N LEU A 441 2.23 -12.83 -26.31
CA LEU A 441 1.45 -14.06 -26.18
C LEU A 441 0.72 -14.32 -27.51
N LEU A 442 0.86 -15.53 -28.04
CA LEU A 442 0.17 -15.95 -29.25
C LEU A 442 -0.97 -16.90 -28.87
N ASP A 443 -2.19 -16.51 -29.21
CA ASP A 443 -3.34 -17.40 -29.11
C ASP A 443 -3.20 -18.61 -30.06
N PRO A 444 -3.95 -19.70 -29.82
CA PRO A 444 -3.95 -20.86 -30.70
C PRO A 444 -4.22 -20.47 -32.15
N HIS A 445 -3.35 -20.91 -33.07
CA HIS A 445 -3.44 -20.59 -34.51
C HIS A 445 -3.38 -19.09 -34.84
N ALA A 446 -2.87 -18.24 -33.95
CA ALA A 446 -2.67 -16.82 -34.21
C ALA A 446 -1.32 -16.52 -34.87
N ARG A 447 -1.29 -15.47 -35.69
CA ARG A 447 -0.07 -14.82 -36.19
C ARG A 447 0.08 -13.46 -35.54
N SER A 448 1.31 -13.08 -35.23
CA SER A 448 1.62 -11.71 -34.82
C SER A 448 2.87 -11.22 -35.53
N SER A 449 2.86 -9.95 -35.92
CA SER A 449 4.09 -9.26 -36.33
C SER A 449 4.91 -8.93 -35.09
N PHE A 450 6.22 -8.98 -35.20
CA PHE A 450 7.11 -8.64 -34.09
C PHE A 450 8.23 -7.72 -34.54
N ILE A 451 8.72 -6.94 -33.58
CA ILE A 451 9.99 -6.23 -33.65
C ILE A 451 10.79 -6.67 -32.42
N ALA A 452 12.04 -7.08 -32.60
CA ALA A 452 12.97 -7.40 -31.53
C ALA A 452 14.28 -6.66 -31.76
N TYR A 453 15.01 -6.40 -30.67
CA TYR A 453 16.33 -5.79 -30.76
C TYR A 453 17.37 -6.75 -30.17
N TYR A 454 18.38 -7.05 -30.97
CA TYR A 454 19.55 -7.82 -30.55
C TYR A 454 20.78 -6.91 -30.53
N ILE A 455 21.62 -7.05 -29.51
CA ILE A 455 22.89 -6.31 -29.43
C ILE A 455 24.03 -7.32 -29.56
N ALA A 456 24.76 -7.21 -30.67
CA ALA A 456 26.03 -7.87 -30.84
C ALA A 456 27.10 -7.10 -30.04
N SER A 457 27.65 -7.72 -29.00
CA SER A 457 28.47 -7.02 -27.99
C SER A 457 29.96 -7.00 -28.29
N LYS A 458 30.45 -7.84 -29.20
CA LYS A 458 31.88 -7.90 -29.58
C LYS A 458 32.12 -6.95 -30.76
N ALA A 459 33.24 -6.24 -30.76
CA ALA A 459 33.63 -5.48 -31.94
C ALA A 459 34.13 -6.42 -33.04
N GLY A 460 33.76 -6.17 -34.29
CA GLY A 460 34.17 -6.97 -35.45
C GLY A 460 33.01 -7.42 -36.32
N GLU A 461 33.26 -8.42 -37.16
CA GLU A 461 32.27 -9.01 -38.06
C GLU A 461 31.40 -10.04 -37.33
N HIS A 462 30.09 -10.01 -37.60
CA HIS A 462 29.08 -10.89 -37.05
C HIS A 462 28.25 -11.50 -38.17
N LEU A 463 28.15 -12.83 -38.16
CA LEU A 463 27.19 -13.60 -38.96
C LEU A 463 26.00 -13.96 -38.07
N ILE A 464 24.84 -13.38 -38.39
CA ILE A 464 23.59 -13.55 -37.68
C ILE A 464 22.68 -14.51 -38.44
N GLU A 465 22.28 -15.61 -37.79
CA GLU A 465 21.37 -16.60 -38.37
C GLU A 465 20.04 -16.63 -37.63
N ILE A 466 18.93 -16.48 -38.39
CA ILE A 466 17.57 -16.51 -37.84
C ILE A 466 16.67 -17.27 -38.83
N ALA A 467 15.98 -18.32 -38.36
CA ALA A 467 15.06 -19.12 -39.17
C ALA A 467 15.64 -19.55 -40.53
N ASN A 468 16.89 -20.04 -40.53
CA ASN A 468 17.66 -20.45 -41.71
C ASN A 468 17.99 -19.33 -42.72
N LYS A 469 17.99 -18.06 -42.29
CA LYS A 469 18.51 -16.92 -43.06
C LYS A 469 19.75 -16.34 -42.40
N GLU A 470 20.74 -15.97 -43.20
CA GLU A 470 22.00 -15.38 -42.79
C GLU A 470 22.04 -13.88 -43.06
N PHE A 471 22.57 -13.11 -42.11
CA PHE A 471 22.76 -11.66 -42.20
C PHE A 471 24.15 -11.27 -41.69
N ASN A 472 24.89 -10.49 -42.47
CA ASN A 472 26.20 -10.00 -42.07
C ASN A 472 26.12 -8.60 -41.45
N CYS A 473 26.96 -8.38 -40.45
CA CYS A 473 26.92 -7.22 -39.59
C CYS A 473 28.34 -6.85 -39.13
N ILE A 474 28.67 -5.55 -39.08
CA ILE A 474 29.94 -5.06 -38.53
C ILE A 474 29.63 -4.20 -37.32
N VAL A 475 30.17 -4.59 -36.17
CA VAL A 475 30.01 -3.91 -34.89
C VAL A 475 31.24 -3.07 -34.61
N PHE A 476 31.05 -1.76 -34.54
CA PHE A 476 32.05 -0.79 -34.12
C PHE A 476 31.96 -0.57 -32.59
N GLU A 477 32.94 0.09 -31.99
CA GLU A 477 33.03 0.24 -30.52
C GLU A 477 31.84 1.03 -29.92
N HIS A 478 31.21 0.45 -28.89
CA HIS A 478 30.08 1.01 -28.13
C HIS A 478 30.37 2.34 -27.41
N ALA A 479 29.31 3.11 -27.14
CA ALA A 479 29.37 4.26 -26.23
C ALA A 479 29.87 3.80 -24.86
N GLN A 480 30.85 4.52 -24.31
CA GLN A 480 31.66 4.00 -23.21
C GLN A 480 30.88 3.86 -21.87
N VAL A 481 29.85 4.69 -21.63
CA VAL A 481 29.16 4.77 -20.32
C VAL A 481 27.65 4.78 -20.48
N GLU A 482 26.97 3.90 -19.74
CA GLU A 482 25.51 3.88 -19.56
C GLU A 482 25.11 4.48 -18.20
N TYR A 483 24.00 5.22 -18.16
CA TYR A 483 23.47 5.90 -16.97
C TYR A 483 22.14 5.26 -16.53
N MET A 484 22.04 4.81 -15.27
CA MET A 484 20.89 4.10 -14.71
C MET A 484 20.51 4.64 -13.33
N ASN A 485 19.25 4.45 -12.93
CA ASN A 485 18.74 4.72 -11.57
C ASN A 485 19.09 6.11 -11.00
N PHE A 486 18.87 7.18 -11.77
CA PHE A 486 19.10 8.55 -11.28
C PHE A 486 18.14 8.87 -10.11
N ARG A 487 18.70 9.09 -8.93
CA ARG A 487 18.02 9.44 -7.68
C ARG A 487 18.37 10.85 -7.26
N CYS A 488 17.41 11.58 -6.71
CA CYS A 488 17.63 12.94 -6.23
C CYS A 488 16.73 13.21 -5.03
N LYS A 489 17.30 13.67 -3.91
CA LYS A 489 16.56 13.97 -2.67
C LYS A 489 17.06 15.23 -1.98
N LYS A 490 16.15 15.90 -1.26
CA LYS A 490 16.45 17.01 -0.36
C LYS A 490 17.02 16.46 0.96
N LEU A 491 18.07 17.09 1.48
CA LEU A 491 18.66 16.80 2.78
C LEU A 491 18.69 18.09 3.62
N VAL A 492 18.11 18.05 4.81
CA VAL A 492 18.18 19.16 5.76
C VAL A 492 19.21 18.80 6.83
N MET A 493 20.27 19.60 6.93
CA MET A 493 21.33 19.43 7.93
C MET A 493 21.48 20.72 8.74
N GLN A 494 22.12 20.65 9.91
CA GLN A 494 22.35 21.84 10.75
C GLN A 494 23.01 23.01 10.01
N GLN A 495 23.81 22.72 8.99
CA GLN A 495 24.59 23.70 8.23
C GLN A 495 23.87 24.27 6.98
N GLY A 496 22.66 23.80 6.68
CA GLY A 496 21.89 24.23 5.51
C GLY A 496 21.03 23.13 4.89
N VAL A 497 20.35 23.49 3.80
CA VAL A 497 19.61 22.55 2.95
C VAL A 497 20.51 22.14 1.78
N TYR A 498 20.51 20.85 1.47
CA TYR A 498 21.32 20.25 0.41
C TYR A 498 20.45 19.40 -0.52
N ILE A 499 20.91 19.21 -1.75
CA ILE A 499 20.37 18.27 -2.71
C ILE A 499 21.39 17.15 -2.88
N HIS A 500 21.00 15.93 -2.53
CA HIS A 500 21.78 14.72 -2.78
C HIS A 500 21.29 14.07 -4.06
N ALA A 501 22.17 13.97 -5.04
CA ALA A 501 21.88 13.41 -6.35
C ALA A 501 22.82 12.22 -6.57
N SER A 502 22.27 11.02 -6.82
CA SER A 502 23.06 9.82 -7.07
C SER A 502 22.63 9.10 -8.33
N ILE A 503 23.55 8.41 -8.98
CA ILE A 503 23.29 7.69 -10.21
C ILE A 503 24.18 6.45 -10.30
N ASP A 504 23.65 5.37 -10.87
CA ASP A 504 24.43 4.19 -11.21
C ASP A 504 24.98 4.38 -12.62
N ILE A 505 26.29 4.25 -12.80
CA ILE A 505 26.90 4.22 -14.12
C ILE A 505 27.52 2.86 -14.40
N LYS A 506 27.53 2.45 -15.66
CA LYS A 506 28.12 1.19 -16.11
C LYS A 506 29.05 1.43 -17.28
N ASN A 507 30.23 0.82 -17.21
CA ASN A 507 31.10 0.71 -18.39
C ASN A 507 30.46 -0.30 -19.35
N SER A 508 30.11 0.14 -20.55
CA SER A 508 29.42 -0.71 -21.53
C SER A 508 30.37 -1.42 -22.50
N ILE A 509 31.69 -1.25 -22.34
CA ILE A 509 32.71 -1.85 -23.20
C ILE A 509 33.62 -2.83 -22.45
N ASP A 510 34.30 -3.69 -23.22
CA ASP A 510 35.17 -4.77 -22.74
C ASP A 510 36.59 -4.33 -22.37
N ARG A 511 36.83 -3.02 -22.27
CA ARG A 511 38.10 -2.42 -21.86
C ARG A 511 37.90 -1.36 -20.78
N GLU A 512 38.97 -1.03 -20.08
CA GLU A 512 38.97 0.02 -19.07
C GLU A 512 38.64 1.39 -19.68
N ILE A 513 37.84 2.19 -18.97
CA ILE A 513 37.50 3.55 -19.39
C ILE A 513 37.82 4.57 -18.30
N TYR A 514 38.21 5.76 -18.74
CA TYR A 514 38.36 6.95 -17.92
C TYR A 514 37.40 8.01 -18.45
N THR A 515 36.44 8.43 -17.62
CA THR A 515 35.37 9.34 -18.04
C THR A 515 35.06 10.38 -16.96
N ASN A 516 34.43 11.48 -17.38
CA ASN A 516 34.06 12.59 -16.51
C ASN A 516 32.54 12.71 -16.46
N ILE A 517 31.97 12.68 -15.26
CA ILE A 517 30.53 12.72 -15.04
C ILE A 517 30.15 14.06 -14.38
N PRO A 518 29.48 14.97 -15.10
CA PRO A 518 29.07 16.28 -14.57
C PRO A 518 27.73 16.24 -13.81
N LEU A 519 27.60 17.04 -12.76
CA LEU A 519 26.33 17.43 -12.14
C LEU A 519 25.88 18.78 -12.72
N PHE A 520 24.63 18.86 -13.16
CA PHE A 520 23.98 20.10 -13.55
C PHE A 520 22.89 20.50 -12.55
N VAL A 521 22.83 21.79 -12.23
CA VAL A 521 21.76 22.43 -11.44
C VAL A 521 21.26 23.64 -12.22
N ASN A 522 19.95 23.69 -12.52
CA ASN A 522 19.33 24.68 -13.39
C ASN A 522 20.06 24.83 -14.73
N GLN A 523 20.45 23.68 -15.33
CA GLN A 523 21.23 23.60 -16.57
C GLN A 523 22.67 24.14 -16.48
N HIS A 524 23.12 24.59 -15.31
CA HIS A 524 24.51 25.00 -15.09
C HIS A 524 25.32 23.84 -14.49
N MET A 525 26.51 23.58 -15.05
CA MET A 525 27.43 22.58 -14.52
C MET A 525 28.03 23.07 -13.21
N ILE A 526 27.83 22.31 -12.13
CA ILE A 526 28.27 22.69 -10.78
C ILE A 526 29.53 21.93 -10.35
N GLU A 527 29.58 20.63 -10.63
CA GLU A 527 30.67 19.74 -10.25
C GLU A 527 30.89 18.71 -11.36
N THR A 528 32.09 18.13 -11.43
CA THR A 528 32.40 17.00 -12.30
C THR A 528 33.28 16.02 -11.54
N LYS A 529 32.96 14.73 -11.63
CA LYS A 529 33.76 13.65 -11.04
C LYS A 529 34.41 12.82 -12.13
N ASN A 530 35.70 12.56 -11.98
CA ASN A 530 36.47 11.72 -12.88
C ASN A 530 36.44 10.29 -12.34
N ILE A 531 36.05 9.33 -13.18
CA ILE A 531 35.82 7.94 -12.78
C ILE A 531 36.59 7.02 -13.71
N PHE A 532 37.22 6.03 -13.11
CA PHE A 532 37.80 4.87 -13.78
C PHE A 532 36.86 3.69 -13.60
N LEU A 533 36.56 2.98 -14.69
CA LEU A 533 35.76 1.75 -14.64
C LEU A 533 36.46 0.64 -15.41
N ASN A 534 36.56 -0.53 -14.77
CA ASN A 534 36.94 -1.78 -15.43
C ASN A 534 35.85 -2.22 -16.43
N PRO A 535 36.17 -3.14 -17.36
CA PRO A 535 35.20 -3.71 -18.29
C PRO A 535 33.91 -4.15 -17.57
N TYR A 536 32.75 -3.73 -18.08
CA TYR A 536 31.42 -4.09 -17.55
C TYR A 536 31.14 -3.72 -16.08
N GLN A 537 32.02 -2.94 -15.44
CA GLN A 537 31.87 -2.55 -14.04
C GLN A 537 30.74 -1.54 -13.88
N GLN A 538 29.87 -1.78 -12.89
CA GLN A 538 28.88 -0.82 -12.42
C GLN A 538 29.39 -0.12 -11.15
N TYR A 539 29.13 1.18 -11.06
CA TYR A 539 29.56 2.02 -9.94
C TYR A 539 28.52 3.10 -9.64
N ASN A 540 28.20 3.30 -8.35
CA ASN A 540 27.32 4.38 -7.93
C ASN A 540 28.14 5.66 -7.67
N ILE A 541 27.69 6.78 -8.24
CA ILE A 541 28.27 8.10 -8.00
C ILE A 541 27.24 8.97 -7.28
N GLU A 542 27.71 9.74 -6.31
CA GLU A 542 26.90 10.67 -5.54
C GLU A 542 27.44 12.10 -5.63
N PHE A 543 26.55 13.09 -5.62
CA PHE A 543 26.85 14.51 -5.51
C PHE A 543 26.01 15.14 -4.39
N ILE A 544 26.58 16.14 -3.72
CA ILE A 544 25.90 16.91 -2.66
C ILE A 544 26.00 18.40 -3.00
N TYR A 545 24.88 19.01 -3.37
CA TYR A 545 24.79 20.43 -3.71
C TYR A 545 24.15 21.23 -2.57
N LYS A 546 24.83 22.27 -2.07
CA LYS A 546 24.27 23.17 -1.05
C LYS A 546 23.33 24.20 -1.68
N VAL A 547 22.08 24.20 -1.23
CA VAL A 547 21.07 25.16 -1.66
C VAL A 547 21.32 26.52 -1.02
N LYS A 548 21.15 27.59 -1.80
CA LYS A 548 21.34 28.98 -1.34
C LYS A 548 20.03 29.75 -1.16
N GLU A 549 19.03 29.46 -1.98
CA GLU A 549 17.77 30.20 -2.05
C GLU A 549 16.58 29.22 -2.12
N THR A 550 15.40 29.66 -1.73
CA THR A 550 14.17 28.87 -1.94
C THR A 550 13.77 28.86 -3.41
N GLY A 551 12.97 27.87 -3.82
CA GLY A 551 12.51 27.75 -5.20
C GLY A 551 12.71 26.36 -5.80
N LYS A 552 12.47 26.25 -7.11
CA LYS A 552 12.59 24.99 -7.87
C LYS A 552 13.98 24.86 -8.48
N TYR A 553 14.61 23.71 -8.28
CA TYR A 553 15.93 23.36 -8.80
C TYR A 553 15.83 22.18 -9.76
N HIS A 554 16.30 22.36 -10.99
CA HIS A 554 16.36 21.33 -12.02
C HIS A 554 17.72 20.62 -11.95
N ILE A 555 17.75 19.34 -11.60
CA ILE A 555 18.97 18.55 -11.36
C ILE A 555 19.12 17.48 -12.42
N SER A 556 20.29 17.33 -13.03
CA SER A 556 20.64 16.19 -13.89
C SER A 556 22.10 15.80 -13.70
N ILE A 557 22.44 14.55 -14.03
CA ILE A 557 23.81 14.03 -13.97
C ILE A 557 24.15 13.44 -15.35
N GLY A 558 25.27 13.86 -15.94
CA GLY A 558 25.65 13.43 -17.29
C GLY A 558 24.57 13.78 -18.31
N SER A 559 24.13 12.80 -19.08
CA SER A 559 23.10 12.94 -20.13
C SER A 559 21.69 12.57 -19.67
N THR A 560 21.39 12.54 -18.37
CA THR A 560 20.04 12.20 -17.89
C THR A 560 19.03 13.34 -18.05
N ASN A 561 17.74 12.96 -18.08
CA ASN A 561 16.64 13.91 -17.94
C ASN A 561 16.68 14.62 -16.57
N SER A 562 16.25 15.88 -16.55
CA SER A 562 16.24 16.69 -15.33
C SER A 562 15.11 16.29 -14.37
N LYS A 563 15.45 16.16 -13.08
CA LYS A 563 14.49 16.05 -11.96
C LYS A 563 14.36 17.38 -11.24
N VAL A 564 13.14 17.74 -10.82
CA VAL A 564 12.87 19.00 -10.11
C VAL A 564 12.84 18.77 -8.61
N VAL A 565 13.62 19.54 -7.85
CA VAL A 565 13.58 19.58 -6.38
C VAL A 565 13.09 20.95 -5.94
N THR A 566 12.00 21.01 -5.18
CA THR A 566 11.49 22.27 -4.62
C THR A 566 12.02 22.47 -3.19
N ILE A 567 12.56 23.65 -2.92
CA ILE A 567 13.05 24.05 -1.61
C ILE A 567 12.13 25.13 -1.05
N TYR A 568 11.46 24.81 0.06
CA TYR A 568 10.58 25.71 0.78
C TYR A 568 11.32 26.38 1.95
N GLY A 569 10.73 27.45 2.47
CA GLY A 569 11.23 28.13 3.66
C GLY A 569 10.43 29.39 3.95
N SER A 570 9.66 29.35 5.04
CA SER A 570 8.93 30.48 5.57
C SER A 570 8.79 30.34 7.07
N ILE A 571 8.40 31.43 7.74
CA ILE A 571 7.89 31.39 9.10
C ILE A 571 6.47 31.91 9.11
N LYS A 572 5.58 31.18 9.78
CA LYS A 572 4.15 31.42 9.76
C LYS A 572 3.57 31.43 11.16
N LEU A 573 2.54 32.24 11.36
CA LEU A 573 1.68 32.12 12.52
C LEU A 573 0.78 30.88 12.38
N ILE A 574 0.88 29.92 13.28
CA ILE A 574 0.04 28.73 13.32
C ILE A 574 -0.74 28.80 14.64
N PRO A 575 -2.06 29.02 14.64
CA PRO A 575 -2.83 29.15 15.88
C PRO A 575 -2.71 27.90 16.77
N HIS A 576 -2.55 28.11 18.09
CA HIS A 576 -2.42 27.01 19.06
C HIS A 576 -3.67 26.89 19.92
N VAL A 577 -4.33 25.73 19.88
CA VAL A 577 -5.35 25.37 20.87
C VAL A 577 -4.67 25.07 22.19
N LYS A 578 -5.15 25.71 23.27
CA LYS A 578 -4.67 25.44 24.62
C LYS A 578 -5.13 24.07 25.08
N ASP A 579 -4.19 23.35 25.69
CA ASP A 579 -4.45 22.07 26.35
C ASP A 579 -5.05 22.27 27.75
N MET A 580 -6.26 21.77 27.95
CA MET A 580 -7.00 21.88 29.21
C MET A 580 -6.68 20.75 30.19
N SER A 581 -5.90 19.74 29.76
CA SER A 581 -5.45 18.65 30.64
C SER A 581 -4.40 19.11 31.66
N GLY A 582 -3.66 20.17 31.32
CA GLY A 582 -2.54 20.69 32.10
C GLY A 582 -1.16 20.18 31.67
N ASN A 583 -1.07 19.26 30.70
CA ASN A 583 0.20 18.68 30.23
C ASN A 583 0.93 19.53 29.17
N ARG A 584 0.26 20.60 28.68
CA ARG A 584 0.83 21.60 27.75
C ARG A 584 1.10 21.06 26.34
N HIS A 585 0.34 20.05 25.90
CA HIS A 585 0.36 19.60 24.52
C HIS A 585 -0.55 20.47 23.66
N TYR A 586 -0.02 21.52 23.05
CA TYR A 586 -0.81 22.42 22.20
C TYR A 586 -1.19 21.75 20.87
N GLY A 587 -2.40 22.05 20.39
CA GLY A 587 -2.88 21.61 19.08
C GLY A 587 -2.64 22.71 18.04
N LEU A 588 -1.90 22.42 16.98
CA LEU A 588 -1.62 23.34 15.88
C LEU A 588 -2.78 23.32 14.89
N ILE A 589 -3.35 24.48 14.58
CA ILE A 589 -4.42 24.62 13.58
C ILE A 589 -3.82 24.99 12.22
N HIS A 590 -4.00 24.12 11.23
CA HIS A 590 -3.54 24.31 9.86
C HIS A 590 -4.69 24.65 8.92
N GLY A 591 -4.38 25.26 7.77
CA GLY A 591 -5.35 25.70 6.77
C GLY A 591 -6.00 27.04 7.10
N CYS A 592 -7.27 27.17 6.73
CA CYS A 592 -8.11 28.34 6.97
C CYS A 592 -9.43 28.01 7.72
N PRO A 593 -9.43 27.15 8.76
CA PRO A 593 -10.67 26.76 9.42
C PRO A 593 -11.32 27.94 10.13
N ARG A 594 -12.65 27.84 10.32
CA ARG A 594 -13.47 28.85 10.99
C ARG A 594 -13.76 28.41 12.42
N LEU A 595 -13.96 29.36 13.32
CA LEU A 595 -14.35 29.11 14.71
C LEU A 595 -15.78 29.59 14.93
N GLU A 596 -16.68 28.67 15.32
CA GLU A 596 -18.10 28.95 15.56
C GLU A 596 -18.47 28.71 17.02
N LYS A 597 -19.40 29.51 17.57
CA LYS A 597 -19.96 29.22 18.89
C LYS A 597 -20.81 27.96 18.86
N TYR A 598 -20.60 27.08 19.83
CA TYR A 598 -21.39 25.86 19.99
C TYR A 598 -21.66 25.57 21.47
N LYS A 599 -22.94 25.67 21.87
CA LYS A 599 -23.37 25.61 23.28
C LYS A 599 -22.61 26.66 24.11
N ASN A 600 -21.90 26.22 25.15
CA ASN A 600 -21.14 27.10 26.05
C ASN A 600 -19.66 27.27 25.64
N ASN A 601 -19.22 26.59 24.56
CA ASN A 601 -17.84 26.59 24.07
C ASN A 601 -17.82 26.95 22.57
N TYR A 602 -16.73 26.60 21.88
CA TYR A 602 -16.57 26.77 20.44
C TYR A 602 -16.38 25.42 19.74
N GLN A 603 -16.63 25.42 18.43
CA GLN A 603 -16.28 24.31 17.55
C GLN A 603 -15.44 24.85 16.39
N LEU A 604 -14.46 24.06 15.97
CA LEU A 604 -13.60 24.34 14.81
C LEU A 604 -14.20 23.71 13.55
N CYS A 605 -14.43 24.48 12.50
CA CYS A 605 -14.96 24.02 11.23
C CYS A 605 -13.83 23.72 10.25
N LEU A 606 -13.62 22.43 9.96
CA LEU A 606 -12.71 21.94 8.93
C LEU A 606 -13.48 21.87 7.61
N ASP A 607 -13.51 22.99 6.89
CA ASP A 607 -14.36 23.15 5.70
C ASP A 607 -13.57 22.82 4.41
N ASN A 608 -12.25 22.96 4.43
CA ASN A 608 -11.35 22.77 3.30
C ASN A 608 -10.40 21.58 3.48
N ASP A 609 -9.89 21.03 2.38
CA ASP A 609 -8.99 19.87 2.36
C ASP A 609 -7.61 20.14 3.01
N THR A 610 -7.32 21.42 3.30
CA THR A 610 -6.11 21.87 3.99
C THR A 610 -6.30 22.07 5.49
N ASP A 611 -7.54 21.94 5.99
CA ASP A 611 -7.90 22.27 7.36
C ASP A 611 -7.74 21.04 8.26
N TYR A 612 -6.85 21.13 9.26
CA TYR A 612 -6.64 20.04 10.21
C TYR A 612 -6.00 20.52 11.51
N ILE A 613 -6.02 19.65 12.53
CA ILE A 613 -5.31 19.86 13.79
C ILE A 613 -4.14 18.87 13.85
N GLU A 614 -2.95 19.38 14.14
CA GLU A 614 -1.72 18.60 14.37
C GLU A 614 -1.27 18.77 15.81
N ILE A 615 -1.15 17.67 16.55
CA ILE A 615 -0.59 17.65 17.90
C ILE A 615 0.85 17.14 17.76
N PRO A 616 1.86 17.98 18.01
CA PRO A 616 3.25 17.58 17.82
C PRO A 616 3.63 16.36 18.65
N ALA A 617 4.53 15.54 18.09
CA ALA A 617 5.10 14.39 18.76
C ALA A 617 5.73 14.77 20.11
N ALA A 618 5.44 13.99 21.15
CA ALA A 618 6.00 14.19 22.49
C ALA A 618 6.20 12.84 23.20
N LYS A 619 7.28 12.73 24.00
CA LYS A 619 7.71 11.48 24.65
C LYS A 619 6.76 11.00 25.74
N ASP A 620 5.99 11.90 26.32
CA ASP A 620 4.99 11.65 27.35
C ASP A 620 3.60 11.32 26.79
N LEU A 621 3.43 11.29 25.45
CA LEU A 621 2.23 10.77 24.79
C LEU A 621 2.30 9.25 24.53
N ILE A 622 3.25 8.53 25.13
CA ILE A 622 3.43 7.08 24.93
C ILE A 622 2.42 6.28 25.76
N ALA A 623 1.70 5.37 25.10
CA ALA A 623 0.63 4.57 25.68
C ALA A 623 0.94 3.06 25.59
N ASN A 624 1.71 2.54 26.56
CA ASN A 624 2.27 1.18 26.50
C ASN A 624 1.27 0.05 26.83
N LYS A 625 0.27 0.33 27.67
CA LYS A 625 -0.67 -0.69 28.18
C LYS A 625 -2.02 -0.68 27.46
N GLY A 626 -2.41 0.48 26.96
CA GLY A 626 -3.70 0.78 26.38
C GLY A 626 -3.88 2.29 26.26
N PHE A 627 -4.95 2.73 25.62
CA PHE A 627 -5.26 4.15 25.42
C PHE A 627 -6.76 4.34 25.19
N THR A 628 -7.19 5.60 25.27
CA THR A 628 -8.53 6.01 24.81
C THR A 628 -8.44 7.29 24.00
N THR A 629 -9.13 7.31 22.87
CA THR A 629 -9.24 8.47 21.96
C THR A 629 -10.70 8.88 21.87
N ILE A 630 -10.97 10.19 21.92
CA ILE A 630 -12.34 10.73 21.84
C ILE A 630 -12.34 11.95 20.94
N VAL A 631 -13.26 11.98 19.97
CA VAL A 631 -13.55 13.16 19.15
C VAL A 631 -15.04 13.39 19.09
N SER A 632 -15.49 14.60 19.44
CA SER A 632 -16.86 15.05 19.16
C SER A 632 -16.87 15.81 17.85
N ALA A 633 -17.57 15.26 16.84
CA ALA A 633 -17.61 15.80 15.50
C ALA A 633 -19.03 15.81 14.91
N ASN A 634 -19.34 16.89 14.19
CA ASN A 634 -20.47 16.99 13.27
C ASN A 634 -19.94 16.90 11.83
N ILE A 635 -19.96 15.70 11.27
CA ILE A 635 -19.46 15.41 9.92
C ILE A 635 -20.46 15.97 8.89
N GLN A 636 -19.99 16.85 8.01
CA GLN A 636 -20.86 17.53 7.04
C GLN A 636 -21.01 16.76 5.74
N ARG A 637 -19.99 16.01 5.31
CA ARG A 637 -20.06 15.17 4.11
C ARG A 637 -19.13 13.97 4.22
N LEU A 638 -19.38 12.98 3.37
CA LEU A 638 -18.49 11.86 3.13
C LEU A 638 -17.53 12.18 1.98
N ALA A 639 -16.47 11.39 1.85
CA ALA A 639 -15.58 11.44 0.70
C ALA A 639 -16.31 11.07 -0.60
N ASN A 640 -16.04 11.84 -1.65
CA ASN A 640 -16.54 11.61 -3.00
C ASN A 640 -15.74 10.52 -3.72
N GLU A 641 -16.18 10.09 -4.91
CA GLU A 641 -15.51 9.02 -5.68
C GLU A 641 -14.06 9.34 -6.04
N ASN A 642 -13.76 10.63 -6.27
CA ASN A 642 -12.43 11.12 -6.63
C ASN A 642 -11.54 11.45 -5.42
N GLU A 643 -12.05 11.30 -4.19
CA GLU A 643 -11.31 11.58 -2.96
C GLU A 643 -10.94 10.29 -2.25
N MET A 644 -9.77 10.24 -1.63
CA MET A 644 -9.40 9.07 -0.81
C MET A 644 -10.43 8.85 0.31
N GLY A 645 -10.80 7.59 0.52
CA GLY A 645 -11.62 7.19 1.67
C GLY A 645 -10.86 7.31 3.00
N HIS A 646 -11.38 6.68 4.05
CA HIS A 646 -10.76 6.67 5.39
C HIS A 646 -10.54 8.09 5.97
N ASN A 647 -11.56 8.94 5.89
CA ASN A 647 -11.48 10.32 6.39
C ASN A 647 -11.23 10.31 7.92
N PRO A 648 -10.17 10.94 8.42
CA PRO A 648 -9.65 10.68 9.76
C PRO A 648 -10.30 11.56 10.83
N LEU A 649 -10.92 10.92 11.82
CA LEU A 649 -11.39 11.56 13.05
C LEU A 649 -10.21 11.82 14.00
N MET A 650 -9.39 10.81 14.28
CA MET A 650 -8.19 10.92 15.10
C MET A 650 -7.24 9.77 14.80
N VAL A 651 -5.97 10.08 14.52
CA VAL A 651 -4.98 9.09 14.08
C VAL A 651 -3.59 9.44 14.59
N ARG A 652 -2.77 8.43 14.85
CA ARG A 652 -1.33 8.60 15.12
C ARG A 652 -0.55 7.54 14.36
N GLY A 653 0.27 7.94 13.40
CA GLY A 653 1.01 7.00 12.54
C GLY A 653 1.49 7.61 11.23
N LYS A 654 2.27 6.84 10.48
CA LYS A 654 2.78 7.21 9.14
C LYS A 654 1.74 7.07 8.03
N SER A 655 0.80 6.15 8.17
CA SER A 655 -0.29 5.90 7.21
C SER A 655 -1.49 5.31 7.94
N VAL A 656 -2.71 5.65 7.52
CA VAL A 656 -3.94 4.98 8.00
C VAL A 656 -4.42 3.90 7.05
N GLY A 657 -3.72 3.69 5.93
CA GLY A 657 -4.01 2.66 4.95
C GLY A 657 -3.44 1.32 5.39
N TRP A 658 -2.39 0.88 4.67
CA TRP A 658 -1.86 -0.48 4.72
C TRP A 658 -0.67 -0.61 5.66
N GLY A 659 -0.63 -1.74 6.37
CA GLY A 659 0.48 -2.20 7.18
C GLY A 659 0.46 -1.72 8.64
N ALA A 660 1.48 -2.14 9.39
CA ALA A 660 1.62 -1.86 10.82
C ALA A 660 2.12 -0.43 11.09
N THR A 661 1.43 0.58 10.55
CA THR A 661 1.95 1.95 10.36
C THR A 661 1.34 3.01 11.27
N TYR A 662 0.54 2.60 12.26
CA TYR A 662 -0.11 3.53 13.19
C TYR A 662 -0.27 2.95 14.60
N LEU A 663 -0.34 3.80 15.62
CA LEU A 663 -0.71 3.37 16.98
C LEU A 663 -2.21 3.11 17.05
N PHE A 664 -2.99 4.09 16.58
CA PHE A 664 -4.43 4.00 16.49
C PHE A 664 -4.94 4.73 15.24
N ARG A 665 -6.07 4.25 14.72
CA ARG A 665 -6.85 4.96 13.70
C ARG A 665 -8.34 4.97 14.03
N MET A 666 -8.96 6.14 13.90
CA MET A 666 -10.41 6.32 13.84
C MET A 666 -10.73 7.00 12.51
N VAL A 667 -11.34 6.26 11.58
CA VAL A 667 -11.55 6.74 10.21
C VAL A 667 -12.95 6.43 9.69
N VAL A 668 -13.44 7.27 8.79
CA VAL A 668 -14.76 7.18 8.17
C VAL A 668 -14.61 6.69 6.72
N GLU A 669 -15.27 5.59 6.37
CA GLU A 669 -15.34 5.13 4.99
C GLU A 669 -16.25 6.01 4.13
N ARG A 670 -16.13 5.91 2.80
CA ARG A 670 -17.07 6.54 1.84
C ARG A 670 -18.54 6.12 2.07
N SER A 671 -18.77 4.94 2.64
CA SER A 671 -20.10 4.44 3.02
C SER A 671 -20.69 5.10 4.27
N GLY A 672 -19.86 5.85 5.01
CA GLY A 672 -20.16 6.39 6.34
C GLY A 672 -20.02 5.38 7.47
N ILE A 673 -19.52 4.17 7.19
CA ILE A 673 -19.18 3.19 8.22
C ILE A 673 -17.83 3.54 8.84
N LEU A 674 -17.71 3.33 10.15
CA LEU A 674 -16.48 3.60 10.90
C LEU A 674 -15.54 2.39 10.88
N ARG A 675 -14.25 2.67 10.65
CA ARG A 675 -13.15 1.73 10.86
C ARG A 675 -12.27 2.20 12.01
N TRP A 676 -11.82 1.21 12.76
CA TRP A 676 -11.01 1.35 13.96
C TRP A 676 -9.80 0.44 13.82
N GLY A 677 -8.70 0.75 14.47
CA GLY A 677 -7.59 -0.19 14.50
C GLY A 677 -6.45 0.25 15.40
N ILE A 678 -5.59 -0.72 15.67
CA ILE A 678 -4.27 -0.56 16.30
C ILE A 678 -3.23 -1.35 15.54
N CYS A 679 -1.95 -0.99 15.67
CA CYS A 679 -0.85 -1.86 15.25
C CYS A 679 -0.01 -2.28 16.47
N HIS A 680 0.44 -3.53 16.45
CA HIS A 680 1.37 -4.08 17.41
C HIS A 680 2.39 -4.95 16.67
N ASP A 681 3.62 -5.00 17.16
CA ASP A 681 4.69 -5.78 16.53
C ASP A 681 4.81 -5.47 15.02
N ILE A 682 4.58 -6.45 14.15
CA ILE A 682 4.53 -6.27 12.68
C ILE A 682 3.11 -6.46 12.12
N THR A 683 2.09 -6.44 12.97
CA THR A 683 0.71 -6.73 12.62
C THR A 683 -0.22 -5.56 12.87
N GLU A 684 -1.38 -5.65 12.21
CA GLU A 684 -2.48 -4.72 12.35
C GLU A 684 -3.68 -5.46 12.92
N LYS A 685 -4.35 -4.87 13.90
CA LYS A 685 -5.62 -5.34 14.42
C LYS A 685 -6.67 -4.28 14.17
N ASN A 686 -7.46 -4.47 13.09
CA ASN A 686 -8.50 -3.54 12.70
C ASN A 686 -9.90 -4.18 12.78
N TRP A 687 -10.89 -3.35 13.10
CA TRP A 687 -12.28 -3.79 13.20
C TRP A 687 -13.22 -2.68 12.72
N ARG A 688 -14.43 -3.09 12.34
CA ARG A 688 -15.42 -2.22 11.72
C ARG A 688 -16.70 -2.24 12.53
N GLY A 689 -17.34 -1.08 12.66
CA GLY A 689 -18.70 -0.99 13.19
C GLY A 689 -19.07 0.39 13.69
N GLY A 690 -20.37 0.67 13.66
CA GLY A 690 -20.92 2.00 13.83
C GLY A 690 -21.03 2.75 12.50
N LYS A 691 -22.03 3.63 12.43
CA LYS A 691 -22.27 4.52 11.29
C LYS A 691 -22.25 5.95 11.78
N ILE A 692 -21.66 6.83 10.98
CA ILE A 692 -21.65 8.26 11.30
C ILE A 692 -23.06 8.85 11.31
N LYS A 693 -23.22 9.98 12.01
CA LYS A 693 -24.44 10.79 11.99
C LYS A 693 -24.16 12.06 11.19
N LEU A 694 -24.48 12.05 9.90
CA LEU A 694 -24.30 13.22 9.03
C LEU A 694 -25.11 14.42 9.55
N HIS A 695 -24.49 15.61 9.49
CA HIS A 695 -25.06 16.89 9.92
C HIS A 695 -25.51 16.94 11.39
N LYS A 696 -25.07 15.98 12.22
CA LYS A 696 -25.39 15.93 13.64
C LYS A 696 -24.13 15.71 14.47
N MET A 697 -24.02 16.46 15.56
CA MET A 697 -22.94 16.27 16.52
C MET A 697 -23.06 14.88 17.16
N ALA A 698 -21.96 14.12 17.12
CA ALA A 698 -21.82 12.83 17.77
C ALA A 698 -20.43 12.70 18.42
N ARG A 699 -20.35 11.93 19.50
CA ARG A 699 -19.10 11.64 20.22
C ARG A 699 -18.59 10.26 19.81
N TYR A 700 -17.45 10.22 19.13
CA TYR A 700 -16.79 8.99 18.67
C TYR A 700 -15.65 8.65 19.62
N ALA A 701 -15.60 7.41 20.10
CA ALA A 701 -14.53 6.97 21.00
C ALA A 701 -13.99 5.59 20.63
N LEU A 702 -12.68 5.43 20.80
CA LEU A 702 -11.95 4.17 20.67
C LEU A 702 -11.13 3.97 21.95
N SER A 703 -11.39 2.87 22.65
CA SER A 703 -10.66 2.43 23.85
C SER A 703 -10.01 1.08 23.56
N PHE A 704 -8.75 0.90 23.95
CA PHE A 704 -8.03 -0.37 23.76
C PHE A 704 -7.09 -0.64 24.94
N ASP A 705 -7.03 -1.88 25.41
CA ASP A 705 -5.92 -2.38 26.22
C ASP A 705 -5.52 -3.81 25.82
N LYS A 706 -4.31 -4.20 26.18
CA LYS A 706 -3.77 -5.52 25.79
C LYS A 706 -4.59 -6.70 26.31
N GLU A 707 -5.15 -6.60 27.51
CA GLU A 707 -5.81 -7.71 28.20
C GLU A 707 -7.25 -7.90 27.72
N HIS A 708 -8.02 -6.81 27.61
CA HIS A 708 -9.44 -6.86 27.27
C HIS A 708 -9.73 -6.58 25.79
N GLY A 709 -8.76 -6.05 25.05
CA GLY A 709 -8.90 -5.73 23.64
C GLY A 709 -9.48 -4.34 23.37
N GLY A 710 -10.10 -4.19 22.21
CA GLY A 710 -10.58 -2.92 21.69
C GLY A 710 -12.10 -2.82 21.71
N ALA A 711 -12.61 -1.64 22.07
CA ALA A 711 -14.03 -1.29 22.01
C ALA A 711 -14.22 0.10 21.40
N SER A 712 -15.23 0.22 20.54
CA SER A 712 -15.56 1.47 19.86
C SER A 712 -16.98 1.91 20.15
N TYR A 713 -17.19 3.22 20.25
CA TYR A 713 -18.43 3.81 20.73
C TYR A 713 -18.88 4.99 19.88
N VAL A 714 -20.19 5.14 19.74
CA VAL A 714 -20.85 6.34 19.20
C VAL A 714 -21.87 6.82 20.22
N ASP A 715 -21.68 8.04 20.73
CA ASP A 715 -22.48 8.64 21.82
C ASP A 715 -22.54 7.75 23.08
N GLY A 716 -21.43 7.09 23.41
CA GLY A 716 -21.31 6.18 24.57
C GLY A 716 -22.03 4.84 24.38
N ILE A 717 -22.61 4.58 23.20
CA ILE A 717 -23.17 3.28 22.83
C ILE A 717 -22.08 2.48 22.14
N PRO A 718 -21.75 1.26 22.61
CA PRO A 718 -20.78 0.42 21.92
C PRO A 718 -21.28 -0.01 20.55
N VAL A 719 -20.39 0.00 19.56
CA VAL A 719 -20.72 -0.31 18.16
C VAL A 719 -19.87 -1.41 17.55
N ALA A 720 -18.69 -1.69 18.11
CA ALA A 720 -17.75 -2.69 17.60
C ALA A 720 -16.72 -3.07 18.67
N TYR A 721 -16.21 -4.30 18.58
CA TYR A 721 -15.23 -4.85 19.52
C TYR A 721 -14.23 -5.78 18.83
N VAL A 722 -13.06 -5.95 19.46
CA VAL A 722 -12.05 -6.95 19.12
C VAL A 722 -11.38 -7.48 20.40
N GLU A 723 -10.92 -8.73 20.39
CA GLU A 723 -10.22 -9.34 21.54
C GLU A 723 -8.86 -8.69 21.82
N GLY A 724 -8.32 -8.97 23.02
CA GLY A 724 -6.98 -8.58 23.47
C GLY A 724 -5.85 -9.12 22.60
N ILE A 725 -4.63 -8.69 22.91
CA ILE A 725 -3.38 -9.18 22.30
C ILE A 725 -2.50 -9.78 23.40
N SER A 726 -1.42 -10.46 23.01
CA SER A 726 -0.45 -10.98 23.98
C SER A 726 0.09 -9.85 24.88
N LYS A 727 0.38 -10.19 26.15
CA LYS A 727 0.93 -9.19 27.10
C LYS A 727 2.33 -8.74 26.66
N GLU A 728 3.06 -9.64 26.00
CA GLU A 728 4.39 -9.49 25.43
C GLU A 728 4.41 -8.63 24.17
N SER A 729 3.33 -8.64 23.36
CA SER A 729 3.21 -7.80 22.15
C SER A 729 3.46 -6.32 22.41
N ILE A 730 4.15 -5.64 21.51
CA ILE A 730 4.52 -4.23 21.65
C ILE A 730 3.59 -3.37 20.79
N LEU A 731 2.83 -2.48 21.42
CA LEU A 731 2.03 -1.48 20.69
C LEU A 731 2.97 -0.54 19.91
N ARG A 732 2.73 -0.37 18.62
CA ARG A 732 3.51 0.50 17.75
C ARG A 732 3.21 1.96 18.07
N GLN A 733 4.04 2.56 18.92
CA GLN A 733 3.78 3.91 19.45
C GLN A 733 3.80 5.00 18.37
N TRP A 734 4.67 4.86 17.36
CA TRP A 734 4.98 5.92 16.39
C TRP A 734 5.18 7.25 17.12
N ASP A 735 6.07 7.23 18.11
CA ASP A 735 6.23 8.30 19.08
C ASP A 735 6.90 9.55 18.52
N ASP A 736 7.56 9.40 17.37
CA ASP A 736 8.08 10.44 16.49
C ASP A 736 7.01 11.07 15.57
N GLN A 737 5.83 10.44 15.46
CA GLN A 737 4.74 10.92 14.61
C GLN A 737 3.74 11.79 15.40
N PRO A 738 3.21 12.87 14.80
CA PRO A 738 2.12 13.66 15.37
C PRO A 738 0.81 12.86 15.53
N ILE A 739 -0.09 13.37 16.37
CA ILE A 739 -1.50 12.97 16.35
C ILE A 739 -2.26 13.95 15.45
N PHE A 740 -3.01 13.43 14.48
CA PHE A 740 -3.79 14.24 13.56
C PHE A 740 -5.30 14.09 13.79
N ILE A 741 -6.02 15.20 13.58
CA ILE A 741 -7.48 15.28 13.55
C ILE A 741 -7.86 15.96 12.24
N GLY A 742 -8.68 15.28 11.44
CA GLY A 742 -9.15 15.78 10.16
C GLY A 742 -8.18 15.62 8.99
N TYR A 743 -6.99 15.07 9.22
CA TYR A 743 -5.99 14.79 8.19
C TYR A 743 -5.20 13.50 8.48
N SER A 744 -4.76 12.80 7.42
CA SER A 744 -3.80 11.69 7.51
C SER A 744 -3.21 11.35 6.14
N TYR A 745 -2.07 10.67 6.12
CA TYR A 745 -1.60 9.98 4.93
C TYR A 745 -2.30 8.63 4.72
N ILE A 746 -2.43 8.22 3.47
CA ILE A 746 -3.02 6.93 3.06
C ILE A 746 -2.27 6.39 1.84
N GLY A 747 -2.04 5.07 1.80
CA GLY A 747 -1.14 4.44 0.84
C GLY A 747 -0.08 3.57 1.52
N HIS A 748 0.65 2.82 0.71
CA HIS A 748 1.92 2.21 1.12
C HIS A 748 2.94 3.30 1.43
N ILE A 749 3.82 3.04 2.40
CA ILE A 749 4.93 3.94 2.69
C ILE A 749 5.95 3.79 1.57
N ILE A 750 6.21 4.88 0.86
CA ILE A 750 7.28 4.93 -0.14
C ILE A 750 8.59 5.19 0.62
N PRO A 751 9.55 4.25 0.67
CA PRO A 751 10.75 4.38 1.49
C PRO A 751 11.54 5.65 1.20
N GLU A 752 11.61 6.09 -0.06
CA GLU A 752 12.31 7.30 -0.50
C GLU A 752 11.67 8.58 0.06
N LEU A 753 10.35 8.57 0.27
CA LEU A 753 9.58 9.70 0.78
C LEU A 753 9.37 9.63 2.29
N GLY A 754 9.49 8.44 2.90
CA GLY A 754 9.17 8.18 4.30
C GLY A 754 7.68 8.30 4.64
N ARG A 755 6.81 8.40 3.63
CA ARG A 755 5.35 8.52 3.76
C ARG A 755 4.65 8.01 2.49
N PRO A 756 3.32 7.81 2.54
CA PRO A 756 2.52 7.57 1.34
C PRO A 756 2.45 8.75 0.37
N LYS A 757 2.11 8.42 -0.88
CA LYS A 757 1.86 9.37 -1.97
C LYS A 757 0.61 10.24 -1.74
N TYR A 758 -0.42 9.67 -1.12
CA TYR A 758 -1.72 10.31 -0.96
C TYR A 758 -1.98 10.75 0.48
N TYR A 759 -2.93 11.68 0.63
CA TYR A 759 -3.51 12.09 1.91
C TYR A 759 -5.03 12.05 1.82
N THR A 760 -5.68 12.00 2.98
CA THR A 760 -7.14 12.03 3.15
C THR A 760 -7.50 13.05 4.21
N HIS A 761 -8.66 13.68 4.06
CA HIS A 761 -9.13 14.79 4.90
C HIS A 761 -10.55 14.54 5.39
N LEU A 762 -10.98 15.24 6.44
CA LEU A 762 -12.34 15.16 6.98
C LEU A 762 -13.02 16.52 6.92
N ASN A 763 -14.20 16.56 6.31
CA ASN A 763 -15.07 17.73 6.38
C ASN A 763 -16.02 17.62 7.59
N ALA A 764 -15.70 18.34 8.67
CA ALA A 764 -16.44 18.25 9.92
C ALA A 764 -16.29 19.49 10.81
N LYS A 765 -17.25 19.66 11.72
CA LYS A 765 -17.14 20.61 12.84
C LYS A 765 -16.73 19.86 14.10
N ILE A 766 -15.56 20.18 14.66
CA ILE A 766 -14.96 19.51 15.82
C ILE A 766 -15.20 20.34 17.08
N SER A 767 -15.79 19.75 18.12
CA SER A 767 -16.08 20.46 19.38
C SER A 767 -15.33 19.92 20.60
N GLU A 768 -14.71 18.74 20.49
CA GLU A 768 -13.96 18.10 21.57
C GLU A 768 -12.90 17.16 20.97
N VAL A 769 -11.69 17.19 21.52
CA VAL A 769 -10.63 16.19 21.26
C VAL A 769 -10.01 15.78 22.59
N LYS A 770 -9.96 14.48 22.88
CA LYS A 770 -9.29 13.94 24.07
C LYS A 770 -8.44 12.72 23.77
N PHE A 771 -7.35 12.59 24.51
CA PHE A 771 -6.47 11.41 24.51
C PHE A 771 -6.12 10.99 25.92
N TYR A 772 -6.31 9.71 26.24
CA TYR A 772 -5.93 9.09 27.51
C TYR A 772 -4.83 8.06 27.27
N LEU A 773 -3.86 7.98 28.19
CA LEU A 773 -2.76 7.01 28.15
C LEU A 773 -3.14 5.62 28.70
N ASP A 774 -4.44 5.40 28.92
CA ASP A 774 -5.03 4.14 29.35
C ASP A 774 -6.45 3.95 28.80
N SER A 775 -6.94 2.71 28.87
CA SER A 775 -8.29 2.33 28.46
C SER A 775 -9.34 2.80 29.47
N LEU A 776 -10.36 3.50 29.00
CA LEU A 776 -11.54 3.83 29.78
C LEU A 776 -12.58 2.72 29.67
N THR A 777 -13.29 2.48 30.78
CA THR A 777 -14.42 1.56 30.83
C THR A 777 -15.66 2.14 30.13
N GLU A 778 -16.60 1.27 29.75
CA GLU A 778 -17.89 1.70 29.19
C GLU A 778 -18.67 2.63 30.15
N MET A 779 -18.56 2.42 31.46
CA MET A 779 -19.20 3.28 32.45
C MET A 779 -18.58 4.68 32.48
N GLU A 780 -17.24 4.77 32.42
CA GLU A 780 -16.53 6.05 32.31
C GLU A 780 -16.94 6.79 31.03
N LEU A 781 -16.99 6.10 29.89
CA LEU A 781 -17.36 6.68 28.58
C LEU A 781 -18.82 7.12 28.48
N LYS A 782 -19.74 6.45 29.20
CA LYS A 782 -21.17 6.85 29.27
C LYS A 782 -21.42 8.04 30.19
N SER A 783 -20.55 8.27 31.17
CA SER A 783 -20.73 9.35 32.12
C SER A 783 -20.52 10.71 31.44
N LYS A 784 -21.57 11.53 31.32
CA LYS A 784 -21.45 12.93 30.84
C LYS A 784 -20.74 13.84 31.85
N SER A 785 -20.69 13.43 33.12
CA SER A 785 -20.02 14.16 34.20
C SER A 785 -18.62 13.60 34.40
N GLU A 786 -17.73 13.87 33.46
CA GLU A 786 -16.31 13.66 33.70
C GLU A 786 -15.89 14.72 34.73
N LYS A 787 -15.76 14.31 36.00
CA LYS A 787 -15.00 15.13 36.95
C LYS A 787 -13.66 15.39 36.27
N LYS A 788 -13.29 16.66 36.08
CA LYS A 788 -11.96 17.09 35.64
C LYS A 788 -10.94 16.58 36.66
N ASP A 789 -10.59 15.30 36.57
CA ASP A 789 -9.64 14.68 37.47
C ASP A 789 -8.24 14.98 36.94
N ILE A 790 -7.92 16.28 36.94
CA ILE A 790 -6.63 16.89 36.62
C ILE A 790 -5.51 16.24 37.47
N SER A 791 -5.88 15.51 38.53
CA SER A 791 -4.96 14.84 39.44
C SER A 791 -4.35 13.53 38.90
N THR A 792 -4.99 12.87 37.93
CA THR A 792 -4.65 11.46 37.62
C THR A 792 -3.53 11.26 36.60
N LYS A 793 -3.10 12.31 35.87
CA LYS A 793 -2.17 12.21 34.70
C LYS A 793 -2.61 11.22 33.59
N ARG A 794 -3.82 10.65 33.69
CA ARG A 794 -4.38 9.70 32.71
C ARG A 794 -4.81 10.39 31.42
N LEU A 795 -5.44 11.56 31.55
CA LEU A 795 -5.82 12.44 30.45
C LEU A 795 -4.60 13.22 29.98
N ALA A 796 -4.10 12.89 28.78
CA ALA A 796 -2.95 13.52 28.17
C ALA A 796 -3.31 14.80 27.39
N ILE A 797 -4.42 14.79 26.65
CA ILE A 797 -4.85 15.90 25.79
C ILE A 797 -6.33 16.21 26.05
N ASP A 798 -6.69 17.49 26.20
CA ASP A 798 -8.08 17.95 26.27
C ASP A 798 -8.26 19.29 25.56
N TYR A 799 -8.99 19.30 24.44
CA TYR A 799 -9.29 20.51 23.67
C TYR A 799 -10.80 20.78 23.60
N ASP A 800 -11.19 22.00 23.97
CA ASP A 800 -12.56 22.51 23.88
C ASP A 800 -12.68 23.80 23.03
N PHE A 801 -11.57 24.21 22.40
CA PHE A 801 -11.43 25.38 21.53
C PHE A 801 -11.82 26.73 22.17
N SER A 802 -11.91 26.81 23.49
CA SER A 802 -12.25 28.05 24.21
C SER A 802 -11.11 29.07 24.26
N GLU A 803 -9.86 28.59 24.24
CA GLU A 803 -8.65 29.41 24.25
C GLU A 803 -7.72 29.02 23.09
N ILE A 804 -7.54 29.93 22.13
CA ILE A 804 -6.62 29.77 20.99
C ILE A 804 -5.62 30.92 20.98
N LEU A 805 -4.33 30.60 21.04
CA LEU A 805 -3.25 31.57 20.95
C LEU A 805 -3.00 31.95 19.49
N THR A 806 -3.13 33.23 19.16
CA THR A 806 -2.94 33.78 17.81
C THR A 806 -1.88 34.89 17.76
N ILE A 807 -0.91 34.84 18.69
CA ILE A 807 0.22 35.77 18.73
C ILE A 807 1.53 35.02 18.95
N GLY A 808 2.61 35.53 18.39
CA GLY A 808 3.94 34.98 18.60
C GLY A 808 5.04 35.85 18.02
N SER A 809 6.28 35.37 18.07
CA SER A 809 7.41 36.09 17.50
C SER A 809 8.54 35.16 17.07
N HIS A 810 9.31 35.63 16.11
CA HIS A 810 10.60 35.05 15.72
C HIS A 810 11.69 36.11 15.85
N THR A 811 12.83 35.72 16.40
CA THR A 811 14.02 36.56 16.48
C THR A 811 15.16 35.82 15.79
N THR A 812 15.75 36.41 14.75
CA THR A 812 16.88 35.80 14.04
C THR A 812 18.12 35.71 14.94
N GLU A 813 19.13 34.96 14.49
CA GLU A 813 20.48 35.10 15.03
C GLU A 813 21.05 36.50 14.75
N TRP A 814 22.11 36.87 15.48
CA TRP A 814 22.92 38.02 15.11
C TRP A 814 23.74 37.69 13.87
N LYS A 815 23.59 38.48 12.81
CA LYS A 815 24.30 38.29 11.55
C LYS A 815 25.39 39.33 11.37
N TYR A 816 26.53 38.89 10.83
CA TYR A 816 27.74 39.67 10.64
C TYR A 816 28.51 39.14 9.41
N LEU A 817 29.52 39.88 8.94
CA LEU A 817 30.37 39.44 7.83
C LEU A 817 31.35 38.34 8.29
N GLU A 818 31.07 37.09 7.93
CA GLU A 818 32.00 35.97 8.13
C GLU A 818 33.16 36.03 7.12
N GLY A 819 34.36 35.65 7.59
CA GLY A 819 35.65 35.97 6.97
C GLY A 819 35.83 35.56 5.50
N LYS A 820 36.00 36.57 4.64
CA LYS A 820 36.77 36.51 3.38
C LYS A 820 38.11 37.27 3.49
N CYS A 821 38.73 37.29 4.67
CA CYS A 821 40.04 37.91 4.88
C CYS A 821 40.83 37.11 5.92
N ASN A 822 41.97 36.54 5.49
CA ASN A 822 42.88 35.71 6.29
C ASN A 822 43.64 36.46 7.41
N ASN A 823 43.20 37.65 7.83
CA ASN A 823 43.86 38.44 8.87
C ASN A 823 42.85 38.88 9.94
N LEU A 824 43.27 38.83 11.21
CA LEU A 824 42.59 39.24 12.46
C LEU A 824 41.96 40.66 12.50
N LYS A 825 41.89 41.39 11.38
CA LYS A 825 41.35 42.75 11.26
C LYS A 825 39.87 42.84 10.85
N CYS A 826 39.21 41.76 10.38
CA CYS A 826 37.80 41.82 9.98
C CYS A 826 36.81 41.98 11.15
N ASN A 827 37.14 41.53 12.36
CA ASN A 827 36.31 41.70 13.57
C ASN A 827 36.18 43.17 14.07
N LYS A 828 36.71 44.14 13.31
CA LYS A 828 36.70 45.57 13.67
C LYS A 828 35.96 46.48 12.67
N LYS A 829 35.47 45.98 11.53
CA LYS A 829 34.81 46.85 10.55
C LYS A 829 33.34 47.08 10.91
N THR A 830 32.98 48.34 11.10
CA THR A 830 31.61 48.82 11.25
C THR A 830 30.91 48.76 9.90
N LEU A 831 29.68 48.25 9.88
CA LEU A 831 28.90 48.06 8.65
C LEU A 831 27.82 49.13 8.54
N GLN A 832 27.61 49.63 7.32
CA GLN A 832 26.48 50.46 6.96
C GLN A 832 25.40 49.58 6.33
N PHE A 833 24.21 49.58 6.93
CA PHE A 833 23.03 48.87 6.42
C PHE A 833 22.24 49.83 5.54
N GLN A 834 21.96 49.45 4.29
CA GLN A 834 21.39 50.37 3.30
C GLN A 834 19.88 50.16 3.17
N GLN A 835 19.47 48.92 2.92
CA GLN A 835 18.06 48.58 2.70
C GLN A 835 17.78 47.15 3.15
N LEU A 836 16.61 46.93 3.74
CA LEU A 836 16.03 45.61 4.01
C LEU A 836 14.82 45.37 3.10
N MET A 837 14.84 44.27 2.36
CA MET A 837 13.69 43.72 1.66
C MET A 837 13.05 42.62 2.50
N VAL A 838 11.72 42.63 2.62
CA VAL A 838 10.93 41.57 3.27
C VAL A 838 9.80 41.14 2.36
N ASN A 839 9.71 39.85 2.04
CA ASN A 839 8.55 39.30 1.35
C ASN A 839 7.63 38.59 2.37
N ALA A 840 6.39 39.07 2.50
CA ALA A 840 5.44 38.57 3.49
C ALA A 840 4.03 38.45 2.89
N ASN A 841 3.24 37.50 3.40
CA ASN A 841 1.80 37.42 3.18
C ASN A 841 1.10 37.83 4.48
N ILE A 842 0.32 38.90 4.44
CA ILE A 842 -0.37 39.46 5.62
C ILE A 842 -1.86 39.62 5.29
N PRO A 843 -2.70 38.63 5.66
CA PRO A 843 -4.13 38.70 5.43
C PRO A 843 -4.82 39.88 6.12
N PHE A 844 -6.01 40.26 5.63
CA PHE A 844 -6.83 41.31 6.24
C PHE A 844 -7.13 40.96 7.71
N ASN A 845 -6.78 41.86 8.65
CA ASN A 845 -6.81 41.69 10.12
C ASN A 845 -5.63 40.95 10.78
N ALA A 846 -4.62 40.54 10.01
CA ALA A 846 -3.33 40.12 10.56
C ALA A 846 -2.35 41.29 10.63
N SER A 847 -1.28 41.16 11.42
CA SER A 847 -0.19 42.14 11.42
C SER A 847 1.16 41.50 11.73
N ILE A 848 2.20 42.06 11.13
CA ILE A 848 3.58 41.81 11.53
C ILE A 848 4.25 43.13 11.87
N VAL A 849 4.86 43.16 13.05
CA VAL A 849 5.66 44.28 13.52
C VAL A 849 7.12 43.83 13.60
N LEU A 850 7.96 44.37 12.72
CA LEU A 850 9.37 44.06 12.63
C LEU A 850 10.20 45.09 13.40
N THR A 851 11.11 44.63 14.24
CA THR A 851 12.13 45.45 14.91
C THR A 851 13.50 45.03 14.42
N ILE A 852 14.19 45.95 13.76
CA ILE A 852 15.59 45.83 13.32
C ILE A 852 16.47 46.32 14.46
N GLU A 853 17.42 45.50 14.89
CA GLU A 853 18.31 45.78 16.01
C GLU A 853 19.77 45.68 15.55
N VAL A 854 20.61 46.63 15.98
CA VAL A 854 22.04 46.62 15.66
C VAL A 854 22.92 46.68 16.93
N SER A 855 24.07 46.01 16.88
CA SER A 855 24.99 45.89 18.03
C SER A 855 26.44 45.65 17.60
N ASP A 856 27.40 46.10 18.42
CA ASP A 856 28.82 45.79 18.22
C ASP A 856 29.30 44.55 18.98
N ASN A 857 28.55 44.09 19.97
CA ASN A 857 28.95 42.99 20.87
C ASN A 857 27.85 41.95 21.11
N MET A 858 26.71 42.06 20.42
CA MET A 858 25.55 41.16 20.52
C MET A 858 24.83 41.16 21.88
N VAL A 859 25.26 42.02 22.82
CA VAL A 859 24.70 42.14 24.17
C VAL A 859 24.00 43.49 24.35
N HIS A 860 24.65 44.57 23.96
CA HIS A 860 24.14 45.94 24.09
C HIS A 860 23.68 46.46 22.73
N LEU A 861 22.43 46.92 22.66
CA LEU A 861 21.88 47.56 21.47
C LEU A 861 22.51 48.93 21.28
N ILE A 862 22.93 49.22 20.05
CA ILE A 862 23.43 50.55 19.64
C ILE A 862 22.27 51.38 19.12
N ASP A 863 21.41 50.77 18.31
CA ASP A 863 20.24 51.41 17.72
C ASP A 863 19.17 50.35 17.38
N LYS A 864 17.94 50.81 17.16
CA LYS A 864 16.82 49.97 16.71
C LYS A 864 15.84 50.77 15.86
N LYS A 865 15.27 50.12 14.85
CA LYS A 865 14.21 50.67 13.99
C LYS A 865 13.01 49.74 13.99
N LYS A 866 11.80 50.29 14.13
CA LYS A 866 10.56 49.52 14.17
C LYS A 866 9.70 49.84 12.96
N VAL A 867 9.18 48.82 12.29
CA VAL A 867 8.41 48.93 11.06
C VAL A 867 7.18 48.00 11.14
N ILE A 868 6.04 48.47 10.65
CA ILE A 868 4.85 47.64 10.44
C ILE A 868 4.89 47.19 8.98
N LEU A 869 4.91 45.88 8.75
CA LEU A 869 4.95 45.31 7.41
C LEU A 869 3.56 45.37 6.76
N LYS A 870 3.54 45.51 5.43
CA LYS A 870 2.36 45.37 4.58
C LYS A 870 2.39 44.02 3.88
N ASP A 871 1.25 43.59 3.35
CA ASP A 871 1.18 42.43 2.46
C ASP A 871 2.05 42.64 1.21
N GLY A 872 2.72 41.58 0.76
CA GLY A 872 3.65 41.58 -0.36
C GLY A 872 5.10 41.96 -0.01
N VAL A 873 5.81 42.51 -0.99
CA VAL A 873 7.23 42.87 -0.85
C VAL A 873 7.37 44.28 -0.24
N ASN A 874 8.09 44.36 0.87
CA ASN A 874 8.37 45.59 1.61
C ASN A 874 9.84 45.97 1.41
N TYR A 875 10.11 47.22 1.06
CA TYR A 875 11.46 47.80 1.01
C TYR A 875 11.60 48.86 2.10
N ILE A 876 12.56 48.65 3.01
CA ILE A 876 12.78 49.46 4.21
C ILE A 876 14.16 50.09 4.10
N ASP A 877 14.22 51.42 4.05
CA ASP A 877 15.48 52.16 4.13
C ASP A 877 16.11 52.01 5.53
N LEU A 878 17.39 51.64 5.57
CA LEU A 878 18.17 51.48 6.80
C LEU A 878 19.32 52.49 6.91
N SER A 879 19.44 53.43 5.97
CA SER A 879 20.54 54.40 5.92
C SER A 879 20.61 55.34 7.14
N ASP A 880 19.52 55.47 7.89
CA ASP A 880 19.40 56.22 9.14
C ASP A 880 19.77 55.42 10.40
N ILE A 881 19.96 54.10 10.30
CA ILE A 881 20.41 53.26 11.42
C ILE A 881 21.90 53.48 11.66
N ILE A 882 22.28 53.60 12.94
CA ILE A 882 23.68 53.76 13.32
C ILE A 882 24.52 52.56 12.81
N PRO A 883 25.64 52.81 12.08
CA PRO A 883 26.52 51.75 11.63
C PRO A 883 27.03 50.88 12.80
N ALA A 884 27.02 49.55 12.61
CA ALA A 884 27.38 48.59 13.66
C ALA A 884 27.97 47.31 13.06
N LYS A 885 28.50 46.42 13.91
CA LYS A 885 29.08 45.14 13.45
C LYS A 885 28.06 44.03 13.20
N HIS A 886 26.93 44.03 13.92
CA HIS A 886 25.94 42.96 13.87
C HIS A 886 24.54 43.53 13.70
N ILE A 887 23.68 42.78 13.01
CA ILE A 887 22.25 43.07 12.84
C ILE A 887 21.41 41.84 13.21
N ARG A 888 20.22 42.08 13.76
CA ARG A 888 19.22 41.06 14.08
C ARG A 888 17.82 41.58 13.79
N LEU A 889 16.93 40.67 13.42
CA LEU A 889 15.54 40.97 13.10
C LEU A 889 14.62 40.29 14.11
N ASN A 890 13.69 41.04 14.70
CA ASN A 890 12.67 40.55 15.63
C ASN A 890 11.27 40.85 15.08
N ALA A 891 10.60 39.82 14.58
CA ALA A 891 9.27 39.92 14.01
C ALA A 891 8.22 39.42 15.00
N LYS A 892 7.26 40.29 15.37
CA LYS A 892 6.09 39.93 16.16
C LYS A 892 4.88 39.78 15.25
N PHE A 893 4.24 38.61 15.32
CA PHE A 893 3.09 38.24 14.52
C PHE A 893 1.83 38.30 15.37
N ALA A 894 0.75 38.80 14.79
CA ALA A 894 -0.59 38.69 15.34
C ALA A 894 -1.57 38.29 14.22
N GLY A 895 -2.33 37.24 14.47
CA GLY A 895 -3.40 36.76 13.59
C GLY A 895 -4.72 36.66 14.32
N ILE A 896 -5.74 36.17 13.63
CA ILE A 896 -7.08 35.99 14.18
C ILE A 896 -7.73 34.73 13.62
N ILE A 897 -8.52 34.06 14.46
CA ILE A 897 -9.45 33.00 14.06
C ILE A 897 -10.86 33.38 14.53
N ASN A 898 -11.84 33.32 13.62
CA ASN A 898 -13.22 33.67 13.90
C ASN A 898 -14.19 32.95 12.94
N GLU A 899 -15.47 33.35 12.93
CA GLU A 899 -16.51 32.74 12.10
C GLU A 899 -16.28 32.90 10.59
N GLN A 900 -15.42 33.84 10.16
CA GLN A 900 -15.07 34.08 8.76
C GLN A 900 -13.86 33.25 8.29
N GLY A 901 -12.97 32.84 9.20
CA GLY A 901 -11.75 32.11 8.83
C GLY A 901 -10.62 32.24 9.83
N THR A 902 -9.51 31.61 9.47
CA THR A 902 -8.20 31.81 10.10
C THR A 902 -7.35 32.72 9.21
N PHE A 903 -6.90 33.84 9.76
CA PHE A 903 -6.10 34.86 9.10
C PHE A 903 -4.72 34.91 9.76
N ALA A 904 -3.77 34.18 9.16
CA ALA A 904 -2.45 33.95 9.72
C ALA A 904 -1.35 34.57 8.84
N PRO A 905 -0.54 35.51 9.37
CA PRO A 905 0.53 36.13 8.60
C PRO A 905 1.76 35.20 8.47
N GLU A 906 2.51 35.39 7.38
CA GLU A 906 3.64 34.56 6.97
C GLU A 906 4.77 35.44 6.38
N ILE A 907 6.02 35.07 6.63
CA ILE A 907 7.21 35.70 6.03
C ILE A 907 7.98 34.65 5.24
N PHE A 908 8.28 34.96 3.99
CA PHE A 908 9.04 34.10 3.09
C PHE A 908 10.53 34.40 3.16
N GLU A 909 10.92 35.68 3.22
CA GLU A 909 12.34 36.03 3.24
C GLU A 909 12.66 37.40 3.84
N TYR A 910 13.91 37.54 4.28
CA TYR A 910 14.60 38.78 4.59
C TYR A 910 15.87 38.91 3.75
N ASN A 911 16.11 40.08 3.17
CA ASN A 911 17.35 40.39 2.49
C ASN A 911 17.85 41.79 2.88
N VAL A 912 18.95 41.87 3.63
CA VAL A 912 19.59 43.13 4.03
C VAL A 912 20.80 43.41 3.16
N SER A 913 20.79 44.52 2.45
CA SER A 913 21.98 45.05 1.76
C SER A 913 22.90 45.78 2.74
N VAL A 914 24.19 45.45 2.70
CA VAL A 914 25.19 45.96 3.63
C VAL A 914 26.48 46.33 2.91
N THR A 915 27.15 47.38 3.37
CA THR A 915 28.48 47.78 2.89
C THR A 915 29.42 48.14 4.03
N ASP A 916 30.72 47.87 3.84
CA ASP A 916 31.79 48.34 4.73
C ASP A 916 32.49 49.60 4.17
N GLY A 917 31.88 50.26 3.19
CA GLY A 917 32.43 51.38 2.44
C GLY A 917 33.33 50.99 1.27
N THR A 918 33.72 49.71 1.15
CA THR A 918 34.55 49.20 0.03
C THR A 918 33.82 48.11 -0.77
N TYR A 919 33.10 47.22 -0.09
CA TYR A 919 32.39 46.09 -0.70
C TYR A 919 30.91 46.12 -0.34
N PHE A 920 30.07 45.68 -1.27
CA PHE A 920 28.65 45.41 -1.04
C PHE A 920 28.43 43.91 -0.82
N SER A 921 27.55 43.58 0.12
CA SER A 921 27.13 42.22 0.42
C SER A 921 25.65 42.19 0.81
N TYR A 922 25.09 40.99 0.91
CA TYR A 922 23.71 40.75 1.31
C TYR A 922 23.64 39.75 2.46
N PHE A 923 22.76 40.01 3.43
CA PHE A 923 22.40 39.07 4.48
C PHE A 923 21.00 38.53 4.21
N TYR A 924 20.94 37.23 3.89
CA TYR A 924 19.70 36.55 3.52
C TYR A 924 19.17 35.65 4.63
N TRP A 925 17.85 35.64 4.84
CA TRP A 925 17.14 34.58 5.56
C TRP A 925 15.96 34.16 4.70
N GLY A 926 15.85 32.87 4.40
CA GLY A 926 14.71 32.37 3.62
C GLY A 926 14.59 30.86 3.62
N THR A 927 15.59 30.13 4.12
CA THR A 927 15.55 28.67 4.20
C THR A 927 15.17 28.18 5.60
N TYR A 928 14.72 26.92 5.72
CA TYR A 928 14.50 26.26 7.02
C TYR A 928 15.68 26.48 7.99
N ALA A 929 16.91 26.29 7.50
CA ALA A 929 18.12 26.42 8.31
C ALA A 929 18.35 27.86 8.80
N ASP A 930 17.96 28.87 8.03
CA ASP A 930 18.03 30.27 8.46
C ASP A 930 17.05 30.56 9.57
N TRP A 931 15.81 30.10 9.41
CA TRP A 931 14.76 30.29 10.40
C TRP A 931 15.06 29.54 11.71
N ALA A 932 15.57 28.31 11.62
CA ALA A 932 15.89 27.45 12.76
C ALA A 932 17.06 27.95 13.63
N ARG A 933 17.95 28.80 13.11
CA ARG A 933 19.01 29.45 13.91
C ARG A 933 18.47 30.55 14.83
N GLY A 934 17.28 31.06 14.55
CA GLY A 934 16.58 32.02 15.39
C GLY A 934 15.85 31.39 16.57
N LYS A 935 15.11 32.22 17.32
CA LYS A 935 14.28 31.82 18.46
C LYS A 935 12.81 32.10 18.17
N PHE A 936 11.98 31.07 18.33
CA PHE A 936 10.52 31.16 18.22
C PHE A 936 9.88 31.30 19.61
N THR A 937 8.76 32.02 19.68
CA THR A 937 7.92 32.13 20.87
C THR A 937 6.45 32.24 20.48
N GLY A 938 5.55 31.68 21.29
CA GLY A 938 4.10 31.75 21.02
C GLY A 938 3.71 30.93 19.79
N ALA A 939 2.76 31.44 19.01
CA ALA A 939 2.14 30.75 17.87
C ALA A 939 2.88 30.90 16.53
N VAL A 940 4.21 31.09 16.53
CA VAL A 940 4.99 31.26 15.28
C VAL A 940 5.94 30.10 15.13
N HIS A 941 5.89 29.45 13.96
CA HIS A 941 6.68 28.25 13.65
C HIS A 941 7.10 28.24 12.18
N ILE A 942 8.02 27.33 11.87
CA ILE A 942 8.29 26.94 10.49
C ILE A 942 7.19 25.95 10.10
N PRO A 943 6.39 26.19 9.05
CA PRO A 943 5.35 25.27 8.65
C PRO A 943 5.96 23.92 8.21
N PRO A 944 5.32 22.79 8.54
CA PRO A 944 5.80 21.49 8.11
C PRO A 944 5.75 21.38 6.57
N GLU A 945 6.88 21.03 5.97
CA GLU A 945 6.99 20.89 4.52
C GLU A 945 6.23 19.64 4.04
N ASP A 946 5.73 19.70 2.81
CA ASP A 946 5.24 18.55 2.05
C ASP A 946 4.03 17.78 2.63
N ARG A 947 3.38 18.25 3.71
CA ARG A 947 2.16 17.60 4.27
C ARG A 947 1.10 17.35 3.20
N LEU A 948 0.79 18.37 2.40
CA LEU A 948 -0.27 18.32 1.38
C LEU A 948 0.27 18.07 -0.04
N ALA A 949 1.57 17.77 -0.19
CA ALA A 949 2.14 17.46 -1.50
C ALA A 949 1.70 16.07 -1.98
N GLN A 950 1.53 15.91 -3.29
CA GLN A 950 1.32 14.61 -3.95
C GLN A 950 2.48 14.33 -4.91
N TYR A 951 2.87 13.07 -5.04
CA TYR A 951 4.02 12.64 -5.84
C TYR A 951 3.58 11.66 -6.95
N PRO A 952 3.01 12.16 -8.07
CA PRO A 952 2.44 11.33 -9.14
C PRO A 952 3.44 10.33 -9.75
N GLU A 953 4.73 10.63 -9.72
CA GLU A 953 5.82 9.85 -10.32
C GLU A 953 6.12 8.51 -9.63
N TYR A 954 5.61 8.27 -8.42
CA TYR A 954 5.74 6.97 -7.75
C TYR A 954 4.52 6.10 -8.04
N THR A 955 4.76 4.84 -8.40
CA THR A 955 3.74 3.80 -8.60
C THR A 955 3.27 3.25 -7.26
N ASP A 956 1.94 3.15 -7.08
CA ASP A 956 1.34 2.39 -5.98
C ASP A 956 0.98 1.01 -6.53
N ILE A 957 1.81 0.01 -6.23
CA ILE A 957 1.77 -1.32 -6.87
C ILE A 957 0.42 -2.02 -6.70
N ILE A 958 -0.36 -1.65 -5.66
CA ILE A 958 -1.65 -2.26 -5.34
C ILE A 958 -2.83 -1.52 -5.97
N HIS A 959 -2.67 -0.22 -6.30
CA HIS A 959 -3.70 0.58 -6.95
C HIS A 959 -3.16 1.12 -8.27
N GLY A 960 -3.28 0.29 -9.31
CA GLY A 960 -3.03 0.67 -10.70
C GLY A 960 -3.79 1.92 -11.12
#